data_AF-A0A842NIV3-F1
#
_entry.id   AF-A0A842NIV3-F1
#
_cell.length_a   1.000
_cell.length_b   1.000
_cell.length_c   1.000
_cell.angle_alpha   90.00
_cell.angle_beta   90.00
_cell.angle_gamma   90.00
#
_symmetry.space_group_name_H-M   'P 1'
#
loop_
_entity.id
_entity.type
_entity.pdbx_description
1 polymer ?
#
loop_
_entity_poly.entity_id
_entity_poly.type
_entity_poly.pdbx_seq_one_letter_code
_entity_poly.pdbx_strand_id
1 'polypeptide(L)'
;MKKSSKDIALGMTFEDDFEIADAIKHYSLALKDDPCNLDALRGKARCLILYIDEPVKLEEGLKITKELITSHGVEELSVYLLMAKFLWRLRQYQKALHWIDLTKSTFNENDHPELLFTEARILATNELKSWTKAENLTKKLHLNNANYIKARIRFAQNDFKNAQKYFETSFSKNFKITDDSAVDNFLICANMTRPENFRNGKNYEKNNFPFNNAISLGERFLKTNGKSMISWKIIRNIMTLMMTENRLLYNSNLTSKSSTKIYFENPKEKDHNKKQLSKHVISLQNKIISFVDWVQSNQNLLFQSDQNIKKNSVLNQLLLRKTISYIMNKEFDQAIVALDEYLSYSDIKKYEFHFYFYYYQLGNINYLQGNWKKAIAAHKKLKIHQKNNVVQRVTFIPLQIELVVLNQLIICYKQINDEKNVKLFQKIKDERHITSKQIKNESKVHSRQPMINGALARATEVPTKKRPILHPGKEGSRLEFKSSFFIHGSTVTRDGKTIKITNDKMRESLEIKGQEDIAATVCSFLNSEGGDLYIGVDDKTKICYGLEEEFKRTKNLSDVYTQTVRNNVQKTFREHYTNYLTFDFYDHHDPDTNEPMQLYQIHVEPLLNTEKQPCSVKHSEGKEVIYFREGDSDKRFDGIDGTVEWYKRIEINRNRIS
;
A
#
# COMPACT_ATOMS: atom_id res chain seq x y z
N MET A 1 45.55 -18.08 -15.15
CA MET A 1 45.83 -16.76 -14.54
C MET A 1 44.56 -16.28 -13.84
N LYS A 2 44.56 -16.14 -12.50
CA LYS A 2 43.48 -15.46 -11.78
C LYS A 2 43.63 -13.96 -12.10
N LYS A 3 42.71 -13.39 -12.89
CA LYS A 3 42.63 -11.92 -13.02
C LYS A 3 42.43 -11.36 -11.60
N SER A 4 43.24 -10.39 -11.19
CA SER A 4 43.10 -9.83 -9.85
C SER A 4 41.74 -9.12 -9.76
N SER A 5 41.15 -9.06 -8.56
CA SER A 5 39.90 -8.30 -8.30
C SER A 5 40.00 -6.86 -8.83
N LYS A 6 41.22 -6.31 -8.84
CA LYS A 6 41.60 -4.99 -9.34
C LYS A 6 41.41 -4.86 -10.86
N ASP A 7 41.79 -5.88 -11.63
CA ASP A 7 41.65 -5.89 -13.10
C ASP A 7 40.21 -6.05 -13.58
N ILE A 8 39.33 -6.59 -12.72
CA ILE A 8 37.90 -6.75 -13.00
C ILE A 8 37.17 -5.42 -12.82
N ALA A 9 37.53 -4.61 -11.82
CA ALA A 9 36.88 -3.33 -11.54
C ALA A 9 37.24 -2.20 -12.53
N LEU A 10 38.48 -2.20 -13.06
CA LEU A 10 39.04 -1.12 -13.89
C LEU A 10 38.64 -1.15 -15.37
N GLY A 11 38.08 -2.25 -15.89
CA GLY A 11 37.85 -2.45 -17.32
C GLY A 11 36.40 -2.69 -17.76
N MET A 12 35.43 -2.68 -16.85
CA MET A 12 34.06 -3.09 -17.14
C MET A 12 33.07 -1.95 -16.95
N THR A 13 32.33 -1.59 -18.00
CA THR A 13 31.04 -0.91 -17.88
C THR A 13 30.03 -1.94 -17.35
N PHE A 14 29.98 -2.14 -16.04
CA PHE A 14 29.14 -3.14 -15.35
C PHE A 14 27.63 -2.96 -15.53
N GLU A 15 27.19 -1.90 -16.22
CA GLU A 15 25.79 -1.48 -16.32
C GLU A 15 24.93 -2.41 -17.18
N ASP A 16 25.51 -3.18 -18.11
CA ASP A 16 24.73 -3.95 -19.09
C ASP A 16 24.66 -5.49 -18.83
N ASP A 17 25.64 -6.09 -18.12
CA ASP A 17 25.76 -7.56 -18.02
C ASP A 17 25.60 -8.18 -16.62
N PHE A 18 25.66 -7.38 -15.54
CA PHE A 18 25.68 -7.89 -14.16
C PHE A 18 24.40 -7.64 -13.37
N GLU A 19 24.10 -8.53 -12.42
CA GLU A 19 23.16 -8.25 -11.34
C GLU A 19 23.63 -7.02 -10.57
N ILE A 20 22.77 -6.00 -10.42
CA ILE A 20 23.11 -4.74 -9.74
C ILE A 20 23.65 -5.04 -8.31
N ALA A 21 23.06 -6.01 -7.62
CA ALA A 21 23.51 -6.46 -6.30
C ALA A 21 24.94 -7.02 -6.33
N ASP A 22 25.29 -7.81 -7.34
CA ASP A 22 26.63 -8.37 -7.51
C ASP A 22 27.64 -7.27 -7.88
N ALA A 23 27.26 -6.34 -8.76
CA ALA A 23 28.09 -5.18 -9.08
C ALA A 23 28.43 -4.37 -7.81
N ILE A 24 27.43 -4.08 -6.96
CA ILE A 24 27.64 -3.41 -5.67
C ILE A 24 28.59 -4.21 -4.77
N LYS A 25 28.45 -5.54 -4.73
CA LYS A 25 29.33 -6.42 -3.95
C LYS A 25 30.78 -6.33 -4.46
N HIS A 26 30.98 -6.39 -5.76
CA HIS A 26 32.31 -6.29 -6.38
C HIS A 26 32.95 -4.92 -6.14
N TYR A 27 32.21 -3.83 -6.32
CA TYR A 27 32.72 -2.50 -5.97
C TYR A 27 33.03 -2.37 -4.48
N SER A 28 32.21 -2.96 -3.61
CA SER A 28 32.47 -2.94 -2.16
C SER A 28 33.72 -3.74 -1.79
N LEU A 29 34.04 -4.82 -2.50
CA LEU A 29 35.31 -5.54 -2.33
C LEU A 29 36.50 -4.70 -2.80
N ALA A 30 36.39 -4.03 -3.95
CA ALA A 30 37.44 -3.13 -4.44
C ALA A 30 37.70 -1.99 -3.46
N LEU A 31 36.65 -1.40 -2.88
CA LEU A 31 36.76 -0.33 -1.87
C LEU A 31 37.29 -0.81 -0.52
N LYS A 32 37.21 -2.12 -0.24
CA LYS A 32 37.84 -2.69 0.96
C LYS A 32 39.36 -2.72 0.82
N ASP A 33 39.84 -3.03 -0.38
CA ASP A 33 41.28 -3.11 -0.68
C ASP A 33 41.87 -1.70 -0.94
N ASP A 34 41.10 -0.81 -1.56
CA ASP A 34 41.46 0.57 -1.85
C ASP A 34 40.25 1.51 -1.65
N PRO A 35 40.08 2.08 -0.43
CA PRO A 35 38.96 2.97 -0.11
C PRO A 35 38.88 4.24 -0.98
N CYS A 36 39.99 4.64 -1.60
CA CYS A 36 40.09 5.85 -2.43
C CYS A 36 39.90 5.56 -3.92
N ASN A 37 39.54 4.33 -4.31
CA ASN A 37 39.33 3.96 -5.70
C ASN A 37 38.11 4.69 -6.31
N LEU A 38 38.38 5.76 -7.06
CA LEU A 38 37.36 6.65 -7.62
C LEU A 38 36.38 5.93 -8.55
N ASP A 39 36.86 5.00 -9.36
CA ASP A 39 36.00 4.27 -10.30
C ASP A 39 35.07 3.30 -9.57
N ALA A 40 35.55 2.65 -8.51
CA ALA A 40 34.71 1.80 -7.67
C ALA A 40 33.67 2.62 -6.88
N LEU A 41 34.04 3.80 -6.36
CA LEU A 41 33.09 4.72 -5.72
C LEU A 41 32.01 5.18 -6.71
N ARG A 42 32.40 5.64 -7.90
CA ARG A 42 31.47 6.06 -8.96
C ARG A 42 30.55 4.93 -9.38
N GLY A 43 31.11 3.77 -9.69
CA GLY A 43 30.38 2.58 -10.11
C GLY A 43 29.36 2.15 -9.05
N LYS A 44 29.79 2.07 -7.78
CA LYS A 44 28.89 1.74 -6.67
C LYS A 44 27.77 2.75 -6.52
N ALA A 45 28.06 4.05 -6.58
CA ALA A 45 27.04 5.10 -6.52
C ALA A 45 26.05 5.00 -7.69
N ARG A 46 26.52 4.73 -8.91
CA ARG A 46 25.64 4.51 -10.07
C ARG A 46 24.76 3.29 -9.94
N CYS A 47 25.21 2.22 -9.28
CA CYS A 47 24.35 1.08 -8.98
C CYS A 47 23.31 1.42 -7.88
N LEU A 48 23.73 2.11 -6.82
CA LEU A 48 22.87 2.43 -5.67
C LEU A 48 21.69 3.34 -6.02
N ILE A 49 21.80 4.23 -7.02
CA ILE A 49 20.69 5.10 -7.43
C ILE A 49 19.48 4.32 -8.00
N LEU A 50 19.68 3.06 -8.41
CA LEU A 50 18.63 2.19 -8.94
C LEU A 50 17.74 1.59 -7.84
N TYR A 51 18.17 1.65 -6.57
CA TYR A 51 17.43 1.19 -5.40
C TYR A 51 16.37 2.21 -4.92
N ILE A 52 15.45 2.56 -5.83
CA ILE A 52 14.49 3.67 -5.64
C ILE A 52 13.54 3.53 -4.44
N ASP A 53 13.32 2.30 -3.96
CA ASP A 53 12.42 1.99 -2.84
C ASP A 53 13.19 1.70 -1.52
N GLU A 54 14.51 1.89 -1.48
CA GLU A 54 15.35 1.59 -0.31
C GLU A 54 16.15 2.82 0.14
N PRO A 55 15.58 3.66 1.02
CA PRO A 55 16.19 4.91 1.46
C PRO A 55 17.63 4.75 1.97
N VAL A 56 17.92 3.67 2.71
CA VAL A 56 19.25 3.39 3.25
C VAL A 56 20.30 3.25 2.12
N LYS A 57 19.97 2.57 1.02
CA LYS A 57 20.85 2.42 -0.14
C LYS A 57 21.05 3.75 -0.87
N LEU A 58 20.00 4.56 -0.96
CA LEU A 58 20.08 5.89 -1.56
C LEU A 58 20.92 6.85 -0.71
N GLU A 59 20.84 6.76 0.62
CA GLU A 59 21.68 7.54 1.54
C GLU A 59 23.15 7.12 1.47
N GLU A 60 23.43 5.81 1.37
CA GLU A 60 24.78 5.29 1.13
C GLU A 60 25.37 5.87 -0.18
N GLY A 61 24.60 5.82 -1.27
CA GLY A 61 25.04 6.36 -2.56
C GLY A 61 25.23 7.88 -2.55
N LEU A 62 24.35 8.61 -1.84
CA LEU A 62 24.51 10.04 -1.61
C LEU A 62 25.79 10.35 -0.84
N LYS A 63 26.11 9.57 0.20
CA LYS A 63 27.33 9.72 1.00
C LYS A 63 28.58 9.53 0.12
N ILE A 64 28.64 8.44 -0.64
CA ILE A 64 29.73 8.17 -1.59
C ILE A 64 29.91 9.33 -2.58
N THR A 65 28.79 9.84 -3.13
CA THR A 65 28.84 10.96 -4.08
C THR A 65 29.37 12.25 -3.43
N LYS A 66 29.04 12.50 -2.16
CA LYS A 66 29.60 13.63 -1.40
C LYS A 66 31.09 13.47 -1.15
N GLU A 67 31.56 12.27 -0.81
CA GLU A 67 32.97 11.97 -0.59
C GLU A 67 33.78 12.17 -1.88
N LEU A 68 33.26 11.71 -3.03
CA LEU A 68 33.86 11.96 -4.34
C LEU A 68 34.12 13.46 -4.59
N ILE A 69 33.13 14.31 -4.32
CA ILE A 69 33.26 15.76 -4.56
C ILE A 69 34.17 16.42 -3.51
N THR A 70 33.93 16.16 -2.23
CA THR A 70 34.55 16.93 -1.13
C THR A 70 35.91 16.40 -0.71
N SER A 71 36.06 15.09 -0.62
CA SER A 71 37.27 14.44 -0.11
C SER A 71 38.25 14.11 -1.24
N HIS A 72 37.73 13.79 -2.42
CA HIS A 72 38.54 13.42 -3.58
C HIS A 72 38.62 14.51 -4.66
N GLY A 73 37.92 15.64 -4.50
CA GLY A 73 38.00 16.77 -5.44
C GLY A 73 37.49 16.45 -6.84
N VAL A 74 36.58 15.49 -6.99
CA VAL A 74 36.08 15.08 -8.30
C VAL A 74 35.10 16.11 -8.85
N GLU A 75 35.56 16.92 -9.80
CA GLU A 75 34.78 17.93 -10.50
C GLU A 75 34.32 17.43 -11.87
N GLU A 76 33.34 16.53 -11.87
CA GLU A 76 32.79 15.95 -13.11
C GLU A 76 31.27 16.15 -13.18
N LEU A 77 30.78 16.54 -14.36
CA LEU A 77 29.34 16.72 -14.63
C LEU A 77 28.53 15.49 -14.22
N SER A 78 29.03 14.28 -14.50
CA SER A 78 28.31 13.04 -14.20
C SER A 78 28.15 12.79 -12.69
N VAL A 79 29.13 13.21 -11.87
CA VAL A 79 29.09 13.06 -10.40
C VAL A 79 28.17 14.10 -9.78
N TYR A 80 28.20 15.35 -10.26
CA TYR A 80 27.29 16.41 -9.82
C TYR A 80 25.83 16.12 -10.20
N LEU A 81 25.60 15.59 -11.41
CA LEU A 81 24.28 15.12 -11.80
C LEU A 81 23.81 13.93 -10.95
N LEU A 82 24.72 13.02 -10.59
CA LEU A 82 24.39 11.91 -9.69
C LEU A 82 23.98 12.41 -8.30
N MET A 83 24.62 13.45 -7.77
CA MET A 83 24.23 14.12 -6.53
C MET A 83 22.79 14.64 -6.59
N ALA A 84 22.44 15.37 -7.66
CA ALA A 84 21.08 15.86 -7.88
C ALA A 84 20.06 14.70 -7.95
N LYS A 85 20.40 13.60 -8.64
CA LYS A 85 19.55 12.41 -8.74
C LYS A 85 19.32 11.75 -7.38
N PHE A 86 20.34 11.58 -6.54
CA PHE A 86 20.17 11.02 -5.19
C PHE A 86 19.28 11.88 -4.32
N LEU A 87 19.53 13.19 -4.28
CA LEU A 87 18.70 14.14 -3.54
C LEU A 87 17.25 14.11 -4.02
N TRP A 88 17.04 13.99 -5.34
CA TRP A 88 15.72 13.85 -5.91
C TRP A 88 15.03 12.55 -5.46
N ARG A 89 15.71 11.40 -5.51
CA ARG A 89 15.16 10.11 -5.07
C ARG A 89 14.86 10.08 -3.56
N LEU A 90 15.65 10.80 -2.77
CA LEU A 90 15.43 11.05 -1.34
C LEU A 90 14.38 12.16 -1.06
N ARG A 91 13.66 12.62 -2.09
CA ARG A 91 12.62 13.65 -2.00
C ARG A 91 13.09 15.02 -1.48
N GLN A 92 14.38 15.32 -1.59
CA GLN A 92 14.97 16.62 -1.24
C GLN A 92 14.98 17.54 -2.47
N TYR A 93 13.80 17.81 -3.04
CA TYR A 93 13.66 18.39 -4.38
C TYR A 93 14.33 19.76 -4.57
N GLN A 94 14.24 20.66 -3.58
CA GLN A 94 14.87 21.98 -3.68
C GLN A 94 16.40 21.88 -3.71
N LYS A 95 16.98 20.98 -2.90
CA LYS A 95 18.42 20.73 -2.94
C LYS A 95 18.83 20.07 -4.26
N ALA A 96 18.02 19.15 -4.79
CA ALA A 96 18.26 18.56 -6.09
C ALA A 96 18.31 19.61 -7.21
N LEU A 97 17.36 20.55 -7.23
CA LEU A 97 17.36 21.67 -8.18
C LEU A 97 18.55 22.59 -8.01
N HIS A 98 18.93 22.92 -6.76
CA HIS A 98 20.14 23.70 -6.50
C HIS A 98 21.39 23.03 -7.08
N TRP A 99 21.52 21.71 -6.95
CA TRP A 99 22.63 20.96 -7.55
C TRP A 99 22.57 20.93 -9.08
N ILE A 100 21.38 20.91 -9.70
CA ILE A 100 21.24 21.08 -11.15
C ILE A 100 21.77 22.46 -11.58
N ASP A 101 21.36 23.53 -10.90
CA ASP A 101 21.79 24.89 -11.21
C ASP A 101 23.30 25.06 -11.02
N LEU A 102 23.84 24.51 -9.92
CA LEU A 102 25.28 24.47 -9.67
C LEU A 102 26.00 23.76 -10.81
N THR A 103 25.54 22.57 -11.21
CA THR A 103 26.13 21.80 -12.33
C THR A 103 26.15 22.61 -13.62
N LYS A 104 25.04 23.27 -13.98
CA LYS A 104 24.98 24.12 -15.17
C LYS A 104 25.99 25.26 -15.12
N SER A 105 26.12 25.93 -13.96
CA SER A 105 27.03 27.05 -13.78
C SER A 105 28.51 26.65 -13.80
N THR A 106 28.86 25.54 -13.14
CA THR A 106 30.24 25.05 -13.03
C THR A 106 30.79 24.56 -14.36
N PHE A 107 29.97 23.86 -15.15
CA PHE A 107 30.41 23.24 -16.41
C PHE A 107 30.00 24.04 -17.66
N ASN A 108 29.26 25.15 -17.51
CA ASN A 108 28.68 25.93 -18.63
C ASN A 108 27.79 25.10 -19.57
N GLU A 109 27.06 24.13 -19.02
CA GLU A 109 26.30 23.09 -19.74
C GLU A 109 24.78 23.32 -19.64
N ASN A 110 24.34 24.55 -19.97
CA ASN A 110 22.94 24.98 -19.80
C ASN A 110 21.93 24.18 -20.64
N ASP A 111 22.38 23.63 -21.77
CA ASP A 111 21.53 22.90 -22.71
C ASP A 111 21.88 21.39 -22.78
N HIS A 112 22.65 20.87 -21.82
CA HIS A 112 22.98 19.44 -21.78
C HIS A 112 21.71 18.59 -21.61
N PRO A 113 21.41 17.65 -22.54
CA PRO A 113 20.12 16.97 -22.61
C PRO A 113 19.73 16.21 -21.33
N GLU A 114 20.70 15.57 -20.67
CA GLU A 114 20.44 14.79 -19.46
C GLU A 114 20.16 15.68 -18.23
N LEU A 115 20.79 16.87 -18.18
CA LEU A 115 20.56 17.84 -17.12
C LEU A 115 19.16 18.41 -17.24
N LEU A 116 18.81 18.90 -18.45
CA LEU A 116 17.46 19.40 -18.76
C LEU A 116 16.39 18.35 -18.49
N PHE A 117 16.65 17.09 -18.85
CA PHE A 117 15.70 16.00 -18.62
C PHE A 117 15.52 15.72 -17.14
N THR A 118 16.61 15.65 -16.36
CA THR A 118 16.56 15.41 -14.91
C THR A 118 15.85 16.57 -14.18
N GLU A 119 16.14 17.81 -14.55
CA GLU A 119 15.47 19.00 -14.04
C GLU A 119 13.96 18.96 -14.30
N ALA A 120 13.57 18.68 -15.55
CA ALA A 120 12.18 18.57 -15.93
C ALA A 120 11.46 17.47 -15.13
N ARG A 121 12.12 16.34 -14.85
CA ARG A 121 11.58 15.26 -13.99
C ARG A 121 11.35 15.73 -12.56
N ILE A 122 12.30 16.45 -11.98
CA ILE A 122 12.19 16.99 -10.62
C ILE A 122 11.02 17.98 -10.55
N LEU A 123 10.94 18.92 -11.49
CA LEU A 123 9.88 19.93 -11.55
C LEU A 123 8.48 19.32 -11.78
N ALA A 124 8.40 18.21 -12.51
CA ALA A 124 7.17 17.48 -12.79
C ALA A 124 6.70 16.54 -11.66
N THR A 125 7.36 16.55 -10.49
CA THR A 125 6.94 15.76 -9.33
C THR A 125 5.62 16.27 -8.73
N ASN A 126 4.90 15.37 -8.04
CA ASN A 126 3.63 15.70 -7.38
C ASN A 126 3.81 16.68 -6.22
N GLU A 127 5.00 16.73 -5.64
CA GLU A 127 5.36 17.55 -4.51
C GLU A 127 5.69 18.99 -4.93
N LEU A 128 6.42 19.19 -6.02
CA LEU A 128 6.76 20.53 -6.51
C LEU A 128 5.68 21.16 -7.39
N LYS A 129 4.97 20.36 -8.19
CA LYS A 129 3.91 20.82 -9.12
C LYS A 129 4.30 22.00 -10.03
N SER A 130 5.59 22.14 -10.35
CA SER A 130 6.11 23.22 -11.19
C SER A 130 5.93 22.92 -12.68
N TRP A 131 4.71 22.52 -13.06
CA TRP A 131 4.40 21.91 -14.35
C TRP A 131 4.71 22.83 -15.54
N THR A 132 4.41 24.13 -15.44
CA THR A 132 4.68 25.10 -16.51
C THR A 132 6.19 25.21 -16.80
N LYS A 133 7.03 25.19 -15.76
CA LYS A 133 8.49 25.20 -15.92
C LYS A 133 8.97 23.90 -16.57
N ALA A 134 8.50 22.75 -16.07
CA ALA A 134 8.80 21.45 -16.66
C ALA A 134 8.38 21.36 -18.13
N GLU A 135 7.18 21.87 -18.47
CA GLU A 135 6.64 21.87 -19.84
C GLU A 135 7.45 22.78 -20.77
N ASN A 136 7.91 23.94 -20.30
CA ASN A 136 8.80 24.81 -21.07
C ASN A 136 10.13 24.12 -21.40
N LEU A 137 10.71 23.35 -20.47
CA LEU A 137 11.92 22.57 -20.73
C LEU A 137 11.71 21.52 -21.83
N THR A 138 10.49 20.99 -22.00
CA THR A 138 10.21 20.00 -23.06
C THR A 138 10.45 20.52 -24.47
N LYS A 139 10.46 21.84 -24.69
CA LYS A 139 10.77 22.46 -25.98
C LYS A 139 12.23 22.27 -26.39
N LYS A 140 13.12 22.07 -25.41
CA LYS A 140 14.56 21.85 -25.61
C LYS A 140 14.95 20.36 -25.62
N LEU A 141 14.02 19.47 -25.29
CA LEU A 141 14.28 18.04 -25.18
C LEU A 141 14.00 17.32 -26.50
N HIS A 142 14.71 16.22 -26.73
CA HIS A 142 14.34 15.27 -27.78
C HIS A 142 12.88 14.80 -27.61
N LEU A 143 12.17 14.56 -28.71
CA LEU A 143 10.73 14.27 -28.75
C LEU A 143 10.30 13.20 -27.73
N ASN A 144 11.06 12.11 -27.60
CA ASN A 144 10.75 11.03 -26.67
C ASN A 144 10.83 11.48 -25.20
N ASN A 145 11.88 12.23 -24.84
CA ASN A 145 12.04 12.79 -23.49
C ASN A 145 10.98 13.87 -23.19
N ALA A 146 10.69 14.72 -24.17
CA ALA A 146 9.63 15.73 -24.08
C ALA A 146 8.26 15.09 -23.80
N ASN A 147 7.90 14.04 -24.56
CA ASN A 147 6.66 13.31 -24.36
C ASN A 147 6.64 12.56 -23.02
N TYR A 148 7.76 12.00 -22.56
CA TYR A 148 7.84 11.40 -21.24
C TYR A 148 7.50 12.42 -20.13
N ILE A 149 8.08 13.62 -20.18
CA ILE A 149 7.78 14.67 -19.19
C ILE A 149 6.32 15.09 -19.26
N LYS A 150 5.77 15.30 -20.46
CA LYS A 150 4.35 15.60 -20.65
C LYS A 150 3.46 14.49 -20.08
N ALA A 151 3.81 13.23 -20.30
CA ALA A 151 3.10 12.09 -19.75
C ALA A 151 3.10 12.10 -18.23
N ARG A 152 4.26 12.37 -17.59
CA ARG A 152 4.39 12.48 -16.13
C ARG A 152 3.56 13.63 -15.56
N ILE A 153 3.55 14.79 -16.21
CA ILE A 153 2.70 15.93 -15.80
C ILE A 153 1.22 15.54 -15.85
N ARG A 154 0.76 14.93 -16.95
CA ARG A 154 -0.64 14.49 -17.08
C ARG A 154 -1.00 13.40 -16.08
N PHE A 155 -0.08 12.47 -15.82
CA PHE A 155 -0.23 11.45 -14.79
C PHE A 155 -0.43 12.06 -13.40
N ALA A 156 0.40 13.05 -13.04
CA ALA A 156 0.29 13.81 -11.78
C ALA A 156 -1.05 14.54 -11.64
N GLN A 157 -1.62 14.98 -12.76
CA GLN A 157 -2.92 15.65 -12.83
C GLN A 157 -4.12 14.68 -12.86
N ASN A 158 -3.89 13.37 -12.78
CA ASN A 158 -4.88 12.31 -12.98
C ASN A 158 -5.55 12.31 -14.36
N ASP A 159 -4.93 12.96 -15.36
CA ASP A 159 -5.35 12.89 -16.76
C ASP A 159 -4.70 11.66 -17.43
N PHE A 160 -5.15 10.48 -17.00
CA PHE A 160 -4.56 9.20 -17.41
C PHE A 160 -4.66 8.94 -18.91
N LYS A 161 -5.69 9.47 -19.58
CA LYS A 161 -5.91 9.29 -21.02
C LYS A 161 -4.82 10.00 -21.83
N ASN A 162 -4.56 11.28 -21.55
CA ASN A 162 -3.49 11.99 -22.25
C ASN A 162 -2.12 11.52 -21.79
N ALA A 163 -1.96 11.18 -20.50
CA ALA A 163 -0.72 10.58 -19.99
C ALA A 163 -0.35 9.29 -20.76
N GLN A 164 -1.32 8.40 -20.96
CA GLN A 164 -1.13 7.17 -21.73
C GLN A 164 -0.62 7.46 -23.14
N LYS A 165 -1.29 8.35 -23.88
CA LYS A 165 -0.91 8.72 -25.26
C LYS A 165 0.52 9.26 -25.34
N TYR A 166 0.90 10.12 -24.40
CA TYR A 166 2.26 10.67 -24.34
C TYR A 166 3.29 9.59 -23.98
N PHE A 167 2.98 8.69 -23.04
CA PHE A 167 3.86 7.55 -22.74
C PHE A 167 4.06 6.65 -23.97
N GLU A 168 2.99 6.28 -24.69
CA GLU A 168 3.07 5.48 -25.92
C GLU A 168 4.00 6.13 -26.95
N THR A 169 3.88 7.45 -27.12
CA THR A 169 4.75 8.20 -28.03
C THR A 169 6.19 8.22 -27.53
N SER A 170 6.41 8.38 -26.22
CA SER A 170 7.76 8.36 -25.63
C SER A 170 8.48 7.02 -25.81
N PHE A 171 7.72 5.92 -25.91
CA PHE A 171 8.25 4.58 -26.15
C PHE A 171 8.40 4.23 -27.64
N SER A 172 8.03 5.14 -28.56
CA SER A 172 8.11 4.87 -30.00
C SER A 172 9.57 4.96 -30.51
N LYS A 173 10.11 3.79 -30.91
CA LYS A 173 11.45 3.52 -31.50
C LYS A 173 12.66 4.03 -30.67
N ASN A 174 13.54 3.12 -30.28
CA ASN A 174 14.85 3.37 -29.67
C ASN A 174 14.88 4.06 -28.29
N PHE A 175 13.73 4.24 -27.62
CA PHE A 175 13.78 4.61 -26.21
C PHE A 175 14.33 3.42 -25.42
N LYS A 176 15.62 3.47 -25.05
CA LYS A 176 16.16 2.58 -24.02
C LYS A 176 15.32 2.83 -22.78
N ILE A 177 14.47 1.87 -22.45
CA ILE A 177 13.58 1.98 -21.30
C ILE A 177 14.45 1.77 -20.06
N THR A 178 15.24 2.76 -19.69
CA THR A 178 16.07 2.73 -18.47
C THR A 178 15.33 3.33 -17.27
N ASP A 179 14.15 3.91 -17.51
CA ASP A 179 13.28 4.39 -16.45
C ASP A 179 12.10 3.45 -16.28
N ASP A 180 12.33 2.42 -15.47
CA ASP A 180 11.31 1.43 -15.16
C ASP A 180 10.01 2.07 -14.66
N SER A 181 10.12 3.19 -13.93
CA SER A 181 8.95 3.93 -13.42
C SER A 181 8.05 4.44 -14.55
N ALA A 182 8.58 4.69 -15.74
CA ALA A 182 7.81 5.08 -16.93
C ALA A 182 6.80 4.00 -17.31
N VAL A 183 7.28 2.75 -17.40
CA VAL A 183 6.45 1.60 -17.79
C VAL A 183 5.40 1.35 -16.73
N ASP A 184 5.78 1.43 -15.46
CA ASP A 184 4.85 1.26 -14.35
C ASP A 184 3.69 2.28 -14.44
N ASN A 185 4.02 3.57 -14.62
CA ASN A 185 3.01 4.62 -14.78
C ASN A 185 2.13 4.41 -16.02
N PHE A 186 2.73 3.95 -17.13
CA PHE A 186 1.99 3.66 -18.36
C PHE A 186 1.00 2.51 -18.17
N LEU A 187 1.40 1.43 -17.50
CA LEU A 187 0.50 0.32 -17.16
C LEU A 187 -0.63 0.78 -16.21
N ILE A 188 -0.31 1.65 -15.25
CA ILE A 188 -1.32 2.27 -14.38
C ILE A 188 -2.29 3.12 -15.21
N CYS A 189 -1.79 3.96 -16.12
CA CYS A 189 -2.63 4.74 -17.02
C CYS A 189 -3.59 3.82 -17.78
N ALA A 190 -3.08 2.78 -18.44
CA ALA A 190 -3.89 1.83 -19.19
C ALA A 190 -4.99 1.18 -18.34
N ASN A 191 -4.72 0.90 -17.07
CA ASN A 191 -5.68 0.31 -16.14
C ASN A 191 -6.75 1.32 -15.68
N MET A 192 -6.37 2.60 -15.54
CA MET A 192 -7.26 3.68 -15.12
C MET A 192 -8.12 4.22 -16.29
N THR A 193 -7.58 4.21 -17.50
CA THR A 193 -8.31 4.55 -18.73
C THR A 193 -9.22 3.40 -19.12
N ARG A 194 -10.32 3.23 -18.39
CA ARG A 194 -11.38 2.32 -18.78
C ARG A 194 -12.23 3.00 -19.86
N PRO A 195 -12.38 2.41 -21.05
CA PRO A 195 -13.48 2.74 -21.94
C PRO A 195 -14.80 2.73 -21.17
N GLU A 196 -15.41 3.91 -21.04
CA GLU A 196 -16.73 4.10 -20.39
C GLU A 196 -17.80 3.16 -20.98
N ASN A 197 -17.58 2.70 -22.22
CA ASN A 197 -18.48 1.91 -23.03
C ASN A 197 -18.28 0.39 -22.98
N PHE A 198 -17.42 -0.16 -22.10
CA PHE A 198 -17.19 -1.61 -22.00
C PHE A 198 -18.37 -2.42 -21.47
N ARG A 199 -19.45 -1.77 -21.00
CA ARG A 199 -20.69 -2.47 -20.62
C ARG A 199 -21.34 -3.19 -21.81
N ASN A 200 -21.02 -2.82 -23.05
CA ASN A 200 -21.52 -3.47 -24.25
C ASN A 200 -20.40 -4.30 -24.91
N GLY A 201 -20.57 -5.63 -25.00
CA GLY A 201 -19.57 -6.55 -25.55
C GLY A 201 -19.09 -6.19 -26.97
N LYS A 202 -19.92 -5.56 -27.80
CA LYS A 202 -19.53 -5.08 -29.14
C LYS A 202 -18.48 -3.95 -29.11
N ASN A 203 -18.40 -3.20 -28.02
CA ASN A 203 -17.41 -2.15 -27.84
C ASN A 203 -16.09 -2.69 -27.28
N TYR A 204 -16.05 -3.93 -26.80
CA TYR A 204 -14.83 -4.49 -26.25
C TYR A 204 -13.77 -4.70 -27.34
N GLU A 205 -14.13 -5.36 -28.45
CA GLU A 205 -13.19 -5.60 -29.57
C GLU A 205 -12.62 -4.30 -30.15
N LYS A 206 -13.42 -3.22 -30.18
CA LYS A 206 -12.97 -1.91 -30.67
C LYS A 206 -12.05 -1.17 -29.69
N ASN A 207 -12.13 -1.48 -28.40
CA ASN A 207 -11.47 -0.70 -27.34
C ASN A 207 -10.47 -1.50 -26.50
N ASN A 208 -10.17 -2.77 -26.83
CA ASN A 208 -9.18 -3.57 -26.11
C ASN A 208 -7.73 -3.28 -26.57
N PHE A 209 -7.55 -2.58 -27.69
CA PHE A 209 -6.23 -2.27 -28.25
C PHE A 209 -5.28 -1.61 -27.23
N PRO A 210 -5.70 -0.61 -26.42
CA PRO A 210 -4.83 -0.01 -25.42
C PRO A 210 -4.37 -0.99 -24.33
N PHE A 211 -5.23 -1.95 -23.92
CA PHE A 211 -4.88 -2.98 -22.93
C PHE A 211 -3.85 -3.95 -23.49
N ASN A 212 -4.08 -4.44 -24.71
CA ASN A 212 -3.16 -5.35 -25.37
C ASN A 212 -1.81 -4.69 -25.66
N ASN A 213 -1.82 -3.43 -26.09
CA ASN A 213 -0.61 -2.64 -26.27
C ASN A 213 0.16 -2.48 -24.95
N ALA A 214 -0.54 -2.15 -23.87
CA ALA A 214 0.05 -2.02 -22.54
C ALA A 214 0.70 -3.32 -22.04
N ILE A 215 -0.03 -4.44 -22.12
CA ILE A 215 0.49 -5.76 -21.76
C ILE A 215 1.71 -6.12 -22.61
N SER A 216 1.62 -5.96 -23.93
CA SER A 216 2.71 -6.29 -24.85
C SER A 216 3.96 -5.43 -24.59
N LEU A 217 3.78 -4.14 -24.31
CA LEU A 217 4.88 -3.26 -23.94
C LEU A 217 5.51 -3.65 -22.61
N GLY A 218 4.72 -3.98 -21.60
CA GLY A 218 5.20 -4.48 -20.32
C GLY A 218 5.98 -5.80 -20.45
N GLU A 219 5.47 -6.76 -21.24
CA GLU A 219 6.16 -8.03 -21.51
C GLU A 219 7.48 -7.83 -22.24
N ARG A 220 7.50 -6.98 -23.27
CA ARG A 220 8.72 -6.61 -24.00
C ARG A 220 9.72 -5.93 -23.08
N PHE A 221 9.26 -5.03 -22.21
CA PHE A 221 10.12 -4.40 -21.22
C PHE A 221 10.77 -5.45 -20.30
N LEU A 222 9.99 -6.38 -19.75
CA LEU A 222 10.52 -7.43 -18.86
C LEU A 222 11.50 -8.37 -19.59
N LYS A 223 11.29 -8.61 -20.89
CA LYS A 223 12.21 -9.42 -21.73
C LYS A 223 13.52 -8.70 -22.02
N THR A 224 13.48 -7.39 -22.25
CA THR A 224 14.67 -6.59 -22.60
C THR A 224 15.45 -6.14 -21.36
N ASN A 225 14.76 -5.84 -20.25
CA ASN A 225 15.33 -5.28 -19.02
C ASN A 225 15.08 -6.20 -17.83
N GLY A 226 15.24 -7.51 -18.03
CA GLY A 226 15.22 -8.48 -16.94
C GLY A 226 16.14 -8.04 -15.80
N LYS A 227 15.76 -8.33 -14.56
CA LYS A 227 16.43 -7.97 -13.31
C LYS A 227 16.31 -6.50 -12.90
N SER A 228 15.43 -5.73 -13.56
CA SER A 228 15.01 -4.41 -13.05
C SER A 228 14.48 -4.52 -11.62
N MET A 229 14.84 -3.53 -10.79
CA MET A 229 14.43 -3.44 -9.38
C MET A 229 12.90 -3.39 -9.18
N ILE A 230 12.14 -3.04 -10.23
CA ILE A 230 10.68 -2.96 -10.16
C ILE A 230 9.97 -3.97 -11.08
N SER A 231 10.68 -4.96 -11.63
CA SER A 231 10.08 -6.01 -12.46
C SER A 231 8.84 -6.61 -11.78
N TRP A 232 8.88 -6.77 -10.46
CA TRP A 232 7.74 -7.23 -9.66
C TRP A 232 6.51 -6.30 -9.71
N LYS A 233 6.69 -4.97 -9.74
CA LYS A 233 5.59 -3.99 -9.90
C LYS A 233 4.97 -4.11 -11.29
N ILE A 234 5.82 -4.21 -12.31
CA ILE A 234 5.41 -4.35 -13.72
C ILE A 234 4.61 -5.65 -13.91
N ILE A 235 5.12 -6.78 -13.40
CA ILE A 235 4.42 -8.07 -13.40
C ILE A 235 3.04 -7.95 -12.73
N ARG A 236 2.97 -7.30 -11.56
CA ARG A 236 1.71 -7.08 -10.84
C ARG A 236 0.73 -6.22 -11.64
N ASN A 237 1.22 -5.20 -12.33
CA ASN A 237 0.38 -4.30 -13.13
C ASN A 237 -0.10 -4.95 -14.43
N ILE A 238 0.73 -5.75 -15.11
CA ILE A 238 0.31 -6.60 -16.23
C ILE A 238 -0.80 -7.55 -15.78
N MET A 239 -0.62 -8.22 -14.65
CA MET A 239 -1.63 -9.13 -14.11
C MET A 239 -2.92 -8.37 -13.73
N THR A 240 -2.80 -7.17 -13.18
CA THR A 240 -3.96 -6.33 -12.85
C THR A 240 -4.74 -5.94 -14.10
N LEU A 241 -4.07 -5.60 -15.20
CA LEU A 241 -4.71 -5.33 -16.49
C LEU A 241 -5.49 -6.53 -17.01
N MET A 242 -4.87 -7.72 -17.02
CA MET A 242 -5.53 -8.97 -17.43
C MET A 242 -6.75 -9.28 -16.55
N MET A 243 -6.67 -9.02 -15.24
CA MET A 243 -7.79 -9.23 -14.32
C MET A 243 -8.91 -8.21 -14.50
N THR A 244 -8.57 -6.95 -14.78
CA THR A 244 -9.55 -5.91 -15.14
C THR A 244 -10.30 -6.31 -16.42
N GLU A 245 -9.57 -6.78 -17.42
CA GLU A 245 -10.12 -7.28 -18.68
C GLU A 245 -11.07 -8.47 -18.44
N ASN A 246 -10.66 -9.44 -17.64
CA ASN A 246 -11.49 -10.59 -17.27
C ASN A 246 -12.79 -10.16 -16.58
N ARG A 247 -12.72 -9.22 -15.63
CA ARG A 247 -13.91 -8.68 -14.94
C ARG A 247 -14.86 -7.96 -15.88
N LEU A 248 -14.34 -7.20 -16.84
CA LEU A 248 -15.16 -6.51 -17.84
C LEU A 248 -15.89 -7.50 -18.74
N LEU A 249 -15.20 -8.57 -19.18
CA LEU A 249 -15.81 -9.67 -19.93
C LEU A 249 -16.89 -10.39 -19.14
N TYR A 250 -16.74 -10.55 -17.82
CA TYR A 250 -17.78 -11.16 -16.98
C TYR A 250 -19.00 -10.25 -16.77
N ASN A 251 -18.77 -8.96 -16.48
CA ASN A 251 -19.84 -8.02 -16.16
C ASN A 251 -20.78 -7.74 -17.34
N SER A 252 -20.25 -7.70 -18.57
CA SER A 252 -21.08 -7.53 -19.77
C SER A 252 -22.10 -8.66 -19.97
N ASN A 253 -21.91 -9.82 -19.35
CA ASN A 253 -22.82 -10.96 -19.45
C ASN A 253 -23.95 -10.91 -18.43
N LEU A 254 -23.62 -10.45 -17.21
CA LEU A 254 -24.55 -10.40 -16.08
C LEU A 254 -25.67 -9.37 -16.28
N THR A 255 -25.43 -8.33 -17.09
CA THR A 255 -26.42 -7.29 -17.37
C THR A 255 -27.53 -7.73 -18.34
N SER A 256 -27.48 -8.94 -18.90
CA SER A 256 -28.38 -9.33 -20.01
C SER A 256 -29.71 -10.01 -19.64
N LYS A 257 -29.96 -10.45 -18.39
CA LYS A 257 -31.31 -10.69 -17.78
C LYS A 257 -31.20 -11.43 -16.44
N SER A 258 -32.00 -10.96 -15.45
CA SER A 258 -32.30 -11.54 -14.13
C SER A 258 -31.14 -11.94 -13.21
N SER A 259 -31.00 -11.15 -12.16
CA SER A 259 -30.18 -11.37 -10.97
C SER A 259 -30.35 -12.75 -10.32
N THR A 260 -29.28 -13.19 -9.64
CA THR A 260 -29.19 -14.22 -8.57
C THR A 260 -28.99 -15.70 -8.89
N LYS A 261 -29.10 -16.19 -10.13
CA LYS A 261 -28.57 -17.53 -10.45
C LYS A 261 -27.10 -17.44 -10.85
N ILE A 262 -26.22 -17.37 -9.85
CA ILE A 262 -24.78 -17.55 -10.04
C ILE A 262 -24.57 -18.96 -10.60
N TYR A 263 -24.05 -19.01 -11.84
CA TYR A 263 -23.41 -20.10 -12.56
C TYR A 263 -23.54 -21.49 -11.93
N PHE A 264 -24.26 -22.41 -12.58
CA PHE A 264 -23.93 -23.84 -12.78
C PHE A 264 -25.04 -24.63 -13.51
N GLU A 265 -26.21 -24.04 -13.81
CA GLU A 265 -27.31 -24.79 -14.44
C GLU A 265 -27.36 -24.67 -15.98
N ASN A 266 -27.11 -25.82 -16.62
CA ASN A 266 -27.49 -26.30 -17.95
C ASN A 266 -27.08 -25.52 -19.23
N PRO A 267 -26.12 -26.03 -20.05
CA PRO A 267 -25.67 -25.41 -21.31
C PRO A 267 -26.63 -25.55 -22.51
N LYS A 268 -27.91 -25.92 -22.32
CA LYS A 268 -28.76 -26.33 -23.45
C LYS A 268 -29.37 -25.19 -24.28
N GLU A 269 -29.15 -23.92 -23.93
CA GLU A 269 -29.59 -22.79 -24.77
C GLU A 269 -28.51 -22.37 -25.77
N LYS A 270 -28.77 -22.69 -27.04
CA LYS A 270 -28.00 -22.31 -28.22
C LYS A 270 -28.06 -20.80 -28.45
N ASP A 271 -27.18 -20.06 -27.80
CA ASP A 271 -27.01 -18.64 -28.06
C ASP A 271 -25.60 -18.39 -28.65
N HIS A 272 -25.53 -18.03 -29.93
CA HIS A 272 -24.27 -17.84 -30.67
C HIS A 272 -23.33 -16.85 -29.95
N ASN A 273 -23.89 -15.86 -29.26
CA ASN A 273 -23.16 -14.87 -28.48
C ASN A 273 -22.42 -15.49 -27.26
N LYS A 274 -23.00 -16.51 -26.61
CA LYS A 274 -22.34 -17.22 -25.50
C LYS A 274 -21.07 -17.95 -25.97
N LYS A 275 -21.06 -18.46 -27.21
CA LYS A 275 -19.92 -19.21 -27.80
C LYS A 275 -18.75 -18.30 -28.20
N GLN A 276 -18.99 -17.08 -28.68
CA GLN A 276 -17.90 -16.14 -29.02
C GLN A 276 -17.25 -15.57 -27.76
N LEU A 277 -18.06 -15.21 -26.78
CA LEU A 277 -17.61 -14.73 -25.49
C LEU A 277 -16.80 -15.80 -24.72
N SER A 278 -17.25 -17.06 -24.73
CA SER A 278 -16.48 -18.15 -24.10
C SER A 278 -15.10 -18.29 -24.73
N LYS A 279 -14.95 -18.09 -26.05
CA LYS A 279 -13.64 -18.09 -26.72
C LYS A 279 -12.73 -16.97 -26.22
N HIS A 280 -13.26 -15.75 -26.02
CA HIS A 280 -12.46 -14.62 -25.50
C HIS A 280 -12.00 -14.87 -24.06
N VAL A 281 -12.89 -15.36 -23.20
CA VAL A 281 -12.55 -15.68 -21.81
C VAL A 281 -11.47 -16.77 -21.76
N ILE A 282 -11.62 -17.85 -22.53
CA ILE A 282 -10.62 -18.93 -22.63
C ILE A 282 -9.29 -18.39 -23.17
N SER A 283 -9.31 -17.57 -24.22
CA SER A 283 -8.10 -16.94 -24.78
C SER A 283 -7.36 -16.10 -23.73
N LEU A 284 -8.08 -15.31 -22.95
CA LEU A 284 -7.50 -14.52 -21.86
C LEU A 284 -6.95 -15.41 -20.73
N GLN A 285 -7.66 -16.49 -20.35
CA GLN A 285 -7.15 -17.45 -19.36
C GLN A 285 -5.85 -18.09 -19.84
N ASN A 286 -5.77 -18.49 -21.10
CA ASN A 286 -4.56 -19.06 -21.67
C ASN A 286 -3.41 -18.04 -21.68
N LYS A 287 -3.69 -16.78 -21.98
CA LYS A 287 -2.71 -15.69 -21.90
C LYS A 287 -2.20 -15.50 -20.47
N ILE A 288 -3.08 -15.56 -19.47
CA ILE A 288 -2.69 -15.52 -18.04
C ILE A 288 -1.77 -16.70 -17.72
N ILE A 289 -2.15 -17.92 -18.09
CA ILE A 289 -1.35 -19.13 -17.84
C ILE A 289 0.04 -18.99 -18.46
N SER A 290 0.12 -18.68 -19.76
CA SER A 290 1.40 -18.52 -20.46
C SER A 290 2.27 -17.42 -19.87
N PHE A 291 1.67 -16.30 -19.43
CA PHE A 291 2.41 -15.24 -18.75
C PHE A 291 2.98 -15.71 -17.41
N VAL A 292 2.19 -16.44 -16.60
CA VAL A 292 2.66 -16.98 -15.33
C VAL A 292 3.77 -18.01 -15.53
N ASP A 293 3.62 -18.94 -16.48
CA ASP A 293 4.65 -19.93 -16.83
C ASP A 293 5.96 -19.26 -17.25
N TRP A 294 5.86 -18.20 -18.07
CA TRP A 294 7.01 -17.42 -18.48
C TRP A 294 7.69 -16.75 -17.28
N VAL A 295 6.93 -16.12 -16.37
CA VAL A 295 7.50 -15.51 -15.16
C VAL A 295 8.17 -16.55 -14.25
N GLN A 296 7.55 -17.72 -14.06
CA GLN A 296 8.13 -18.81 -13.25
C GLN A 296 9.44 -19.31 -13.86
N SER A 297 9.46 -19.55 -15.18
CA SER A 297 10.64 -20.04 -15.90
C SER A 297 11.79 -19.03 -15.91
N ASN A 298 11.46 -17.73 -15.80
CA ASN A 298 12.43 -16.64 -15.83
C ASN A 298 12.60 -15.97 -14.47
N GLN A 299 12.22 -16.60 -13.36
CA GLN A 299 12.22 -15.94 -12.05
C GLN A 299 13.62 -15.42 -11.63
N ASN A 300 14.68 -16.16 -11.94
CA ASN A 300 16.06 -15.73 -11.65
C ASN A 300 16.52 -14.56 -12.55
N LEU A 301 15.84 -14.35 -13.68
CA LEU A 301 16.05 -13.19 -14.56
C LEU A 301 15.13 -12.03 -14.24
N LEU A 302 14.09 -12.21 -13.42
CA LEU A 302 13.09 -11.16 -13.15
C LEU A 302 13.22 -10.59 -11.74
N PHE A 303 13.74 -11.37 -10.80
CA PHE A 303 13.88 -10.95 -9.41
C PHE A 303 15.35 -10.98 -9.03
N GLN A 304 15.81 -9.91 -8.39
CA GLN A 304 17.14 -9.88 -7.79
C GLN A 304 17.20 -10.78 -6.56
N SER A 305 18.41 -11.23 -6.20
CA SER A 305 18.63 -12.15 -5.09
C SER A 305 18.16 -11.62 -3.73
N ASP A 306 18.20 -10.31 -3.52
CA ASP A 306 17.70 -9.60 -2.33
C ASP A 306 16.17 -9.40 -2.32
N GLN A 307 15.48 -9.70 -3.42
CA GLN A 307 14.03 -9.51 -3.56
C GLN A 307 13.19 -10.76 -3.22
N ASN A 308 13.72 -11.73 -2.48
CA ASN A 308 13.02 -13.01 -2.22
C ASN A 308 11.60 -12.84 -1.63
N ILE A 309 11.40 -11.88 -0.72
CA ILE A 309 10.08 -11.61 -0.13
C ILE A 309 9.12 -11.09 -1.21
N LYS A 310 9.56 -10.13 -2.03
CA LYS A 310 8.77 -9.55 -3.14
C LYS A 310 8.46 -10.61 -4.18
N LYS A 311 9.46 -11.42 -4.55
CA LYS A 311 9.35 -12.57 -5.46
C LYS A 311 8.26 -13.54 -5.00
N ASN A 312 8.35 -14.05 -3.77
CA ASN A 312 7.38 -14.99 -3.23
C ASN A 312 5.97 -14.38 -3.19
N SER A 313 5.85 -13.11 -2.77
CA SER A 313 4.57 -12.41 -2.78
C SER A 313 3.96 -12.30 -4.19
N VAL A 314 4.77 -12.01 -5.21
CA VAL A 314 4.29 -11.89 -6.60
C VAL A 314 3.93 -13.26 -7.17
N LEU A 315 4.80 -14.26 -7.00
CA LEU A 315 4.54 -15.63 -7.46
C LEU A 315 3.29 -16.22 -6.82
N ASN A 316 3.05 -15.99 -5.52
CA ASN A 316 1.81 -16.39 -4.85
C ASN A 316 0.58 -15.77 -5.53
N GLN A 317 0.62 -14.48 -5.87
CA GLN A 317 -0.49 -13.83 -6.56
C GLN A 317 -0.69 -14.36 -7.99
N LEU A 318 0.39 -14.66 -8.70
CA LEU A 318 0.34 -15.19 -10.06
C LEU A 318 -0.20 -16.62 -10.10
N LEU A 319 0.32 -17.50 -9.24
CA LEU A 319 -0.11 -18.90 -9.11
C LEU A 319 -1.58 -18.99 -8.72
N LEU A 320 -2.02 -18.12 -7.81
CA LEU A 320 -3.43 -17.95 -7.51
C LEU A 320 -4.28 -17.70 -8.77
N ARG A 321 -3.82 -16.82 -9.68
CA ARG A 321 -4.54 -16.56 -10.94
C ARG A 321 -4.48 -17.74 -11.89
N LYS A 322 -3.32 -18.37 -12.03
CA LYS A 322 -3.10 -19.58 -12.83
C LYS A 322 -4.05 -20.71 -12.41
N THR A 323 -4.18 -20.99 -11.12
CA THR A 323 -5.13 -21.98 -10.58
C THR A 323 -6.56 -21.65 -10.99
N ILE A 324 -6.99 -20.39 -10.84
CA ILE A 324 -8.35 -19.98 -11.23
C ILE A 324 -8.56 -20.15 -12.75
N SER A 325 -7.57 -19.80 -13.56
CA SER A 325 -7.61 -19.97 -15.02
C SER A 325 -7.78 -21.43 -15.41
N TYR A 326 -7.03 -22.35 -14.81
CA TYR A 326 -7.18 -23.79 -15.02
C TYR A 326 -8.55 -24.31 -14.57
N ILE A 327 -9.07 -23.88 -13.41
CA ILE A 327 -10.42 -24.23 -12.95
C ILE A 327 -11.47 -23.81 -13.98
N MET A 328 -11.35 -22.60 -14.52
CA MET A 328 -12.27 -22.07 -15.52
C MET A 328 -12.21 -22.84 -16.85
N ASN A 329 -11.02 -23.31 -17.23
CA ASN A 329 -10.81 -24.15 -18.41
C ASN A 329 -11.18 -25.63 -18.16
N LYS A 330 -11.57 -26.01 -16.94
CA LYS A 330 -11.82 -27.39 -16.49
C LYS A 330 -10.58 -28.30 -16.56
N GLU A 331 -9.39 -27.72 -16.49
CA GLU A 331 -8.10 -28.41 -16.43
C GLU A 331 -7.73 -28.70 -14.97
N PHE A 332 -8.55 -29.51 -14.30
CA PHE A 332 -8.53 -29.65 -12.84
C PHE A 332 -7.23 -30.21 -12.27
N ASP A 333 -6.59 -31.15 -12.97
CA ASP A 333 -5.32 -31.72 -12.51
C ASP A 333 -4.21 -30.66 -12.53
N GLN A 334 -4.19 -29.80 -13.55
CA GLN A 334 -3.24 -28.68 -13.61
C GLN A 334 -3.56 -27.57 -12.62
N ALA A 335 -4.84 -27.36 -12.31
CA ALA A 335 -5.24 -26.49 -11.20
C ALA A 335 -4.69 -26.97 -9.85
N ILE A 336 -4.68 -28.29 -9.59
CA ILE A 336 -4.10 -28.86 -8.37
C ILE A 336 -2.58 -28.63 -8.35
N VAL A 337 -1.88 -28.92 -9.45
CA VAL A 337 -0.43 -28.68 -9.55
C VAL A 337 -0.10 -27.21 -9.26
N ALA A 338 -0.78 -26.27 -9.91
CA ALA A 338 -0.59 -24.84 -9.67
C ALA A 338 -0.92 -24.41 -8.22
N LEU A 339 -1.88 -25.08 -7.58
CA LEU A 339 -2.27 -24.82 -6.19
C LEU A 339 -1.24 -25.36 -5.19
N ASP A 340 -0.62 -26.50 -5.49
CA ASP A 340 0.49 -27.06 -4.70
C ASP A 340 1.75 -26.20 -4.87
N GLU A 341 2.02 -25.70 -6.07
CA GLU A 341 3.06 -24.70 -6.31
C GLU A 341 2.79 -23.43 -5.49
N TYR A 342 1.56 -22.90 -5.51
CA TYR A 342 1.18 -21.75 -4.68
C TYR A 342 1.50 -21.98 -3.19
N LEU A 343 1.26 -23.20 -2.71
CA LEU A 343 1.52 -23.57 -1.33
C LEU A 343 3.02 -23.57 -1.00
N SER A 344 3.88 -23.96 -1.95
CA SER A 344 5.34 -24.01 -1.76
C SER A 344 5.98 -22.61 -1.65
N TYR A 345 5.38 -21.60 -2.28
CA TYR A 345 5.79 -20.19 -2.15
C TYR A 345 5.13 -19.45 -0.98
N SER A 346 4.21 -20.10 -0.27
CA SER A 346 3.48 -19.52 0.86
C SER A 346 4.10 -19.91 2.19
N ASP A 347 4.36 -18.94 3.07
CA ASP A 347 4.73 -19.23 4.46
C ASP A 347 3.46 -19.53 5.27
N ILE A 348 3.00 -20.78 5.17
CA ILE A 348 1.77 -21.27 5.81
C ILE A 348 1.83 -21.13 7.33
N LYS A 349 3.02 -21.25 7.91
CA LYS A 349 3.23 -21.13 9.36
C LYS A 349 2.99 -19.69 9.82
N LYS A 350 3.30 -18.73 8.96
CA LYS A 350 3.16 -17.30 9.25
C LYS A 350 1.80 -16.73 8.86
N TYR A 351 1.10 -17.30 7.88
CA TYR A 351 -0.14 -16.73 7.35
C TYR A 351 -1.26 -17.76 7.17
N GLU A 352 -2.18 -17.80 8.13
CA GLU A 352 -3.39 -18.66 8.12
C GLU A 352 -4.26 -18.48 6.86
N PHE A 353 -4.23 -17.30 6.23
CA PHE A 353 -4.95 -17.02 5.00
C PHE A 353 -4.55 -17.95 3.84
N HIS A 354 -3.26 -18.25 3.68
CA HIS A 354 -2.77 -19.12 2.59
C HIS A 354 -3.25 -20.56 2.78
N PHE A 355 -3.25 -21.05 4.02
CA PHE A 355 -3.81 -22.34 4.38
C PHE A 355 -5.31 -22.43 4.02
N TYR A 356 -6.07 -21.41 4.41
CA TYR A 356 -7.50 -21.35 4.11
C TYR A 356 -7.74 -21.36 2.61
N PHE A 357 -7.05 -20.48 1.89
CA PHE A 357 -7.21 -20.35 0.45
C PHE A 357 -6.92 -21.67 -0.28
N TYR A 358 -5.83 -22.34 0.10
CA TYR A 358 -5.43 -23.63 -0.45
C TYR A 358 -6.56 -24.68 -0.30
N TYR A 359 -7.03 -24.92 0.92
CA TYR A 359 -8.05 -25.94 1.16
C TYR A 359 -9.43 -25.55 0.59
N TYR A 360 -9.73 -24.27 0.49
CA TYR A 360 -10.93 -23.79 -0.20
C TYR A 360 -10.91 -24.16 -1.68
N GLN A 361 -9.83 -23.83 -2.40
CA GLN A 361 -9.72 -24.17 -3.82
C GLN A 361 -9.60 -25.67 -4.05
N LEU A 362 -8.84 -26.39 -3.22
CA LEU A 362 -8.71 -27.84 -3.34
C LEU A 362 -10.07 -28.53 -3.17
N GLY A 363 -10.88 -28.08 -2.20
CA GLY A 363 -12.24 -28.55 -2.02
C GLY A 363 -13.12 -28.25 -3.24
N ASN A 364 -13.04 -27.03 -3.77
CA ASN A 364 -13.79 -26.60 -4.94
C ASN A 364 -13.41 -27.39 -6.21
N ILE A 365 -12.12 -27.64 -6.46
CA ILE A 365 -11.64 -28.44 -7.59
C ILE A 365 -12.20 -29.87 -7.50
N ASN A 366 -12.06 -30.52 -6.33
CA ASN A 366 -12.58 -31.87 -6.13
C ASN A 366 -14.11 -31.93 -6.23
N TYR A 367 -14.81 -30.88 -5.77
CA TYR A 367 -16.26 -30.75 -5.93
C TYR A 367 -16.64 -30.70 -7.42
N LEU A 368 -15.95 -29.89 -8.22
CA LEU A 368 -16.21 -29.77 -9.66
C LEU A 368 -15.87 -31.04 -10.45
N GLN A 369 -14.90 -31.83 -10.00
CA GLN A 369 -14.57 -33.14 -10.56
C GLN A 369 -15.56 -34.26 -10.16
N GLY A 370 -16.46 -34.02 -9.20
CA GLY A 370 -17.31 -35.07 -8.63
C GLY A 370 -16.62 -35.98 -7.60
N ASN A 371 -15.42 -35.59 -7.13
CA ASN A 371 -14.65 -36.30 -6.12
C ASN A 371 -15.12 -35.96 -4.70
N TRP A 372 -16.38 -36.27 -4.39
CA TRP A 372 -17.11 -35.79 -3.19
C TRP A 372 -16.37 -36.04 -1.87
N LYS A 373 -15.80 -37.23 -1.68
CA LYS A 373 -15.06 -37.60 -0.46
C LYS A 373 -13.82 -36.72 -0.27
N LYS A 374 -13.06 -36.45 -1.33
CA LYS A 374 -11.88 -35.58 -1.30
C LYS A 374 -12.27 -34.12 -1.07
N ALA A 375 -13.35 -33.66 -1.70
CA ALA A 375 -13.90 -32.32 -1.47
C ALA A 375 -14.30 -32.12 0.01
N ILE A 376 -15.00 -33.09 0.61
CA ILE A 376 -15.34 -33.08 2.05
C ILE A 376 -14.08 -33.03 2.90
N ALA A 377 -13.09 -33.88 2.62
CA ALA A 377 -11.84 -33.92 3.38
C ALA A 377 -11.11 -32.57 3.35
N ALA A 378 -11.01 -31.93 2.18
CA ALA A 378 -10.41 -30.61 2.03
C ALA A 378 -11.21 -29.52 2.77
N HIS A 379 -12.52 -29.42 2.56
CA HIS A 379 -13.35 -28.41 3.21
C HIS A 379 -13.39 -28.57 4.74
N LYS A 380 -13.29 -29.79 5.28
CA LYS A 380 -13.19 -30.02 6.73
C LYS A 380 -11.94 -29.39 7.34
N LYS A 381 -10.83 -29.29 6.59
CA LYS A 381 -9.59 -28.65 7.06
C LYS A 381 -9.79 -27.15 7.33
N LEU A 382 -10.77 -26.52 6.70
CA LEU A 382 -11.14 -25.12 6.95
C LEU A 382 -11.80 -24.90 8.33
N LYS A 383 -12.23 -25.97 9.01
CA LYS A 383 -12.84 -25.92 10.35
C LYS A 383 -14.00 -24.91 10.47
N ILE A 384 -14.76 -24.69 9.40
CA ILE A 384 -15.85 -23.69 9.34
C ILE A 384 -16.98 -23.91 10.37
N HIS A 385 -17.07 -25.11 10.96
CA HIS A 385 -18.05 -25.45 11.99
C HIS A 385 -17.62 -25.07 13.41
N GLN A 386 -16.38 -24.63 13.63
CA GLN A 386 -15.88 -24.29 14.96
C GLN A 386 -16.28 -22.86 15.35
N LYS A 387 -17.04 -22.69 16.44
CA LYS A 387 -17.50 -21.38 16.98
C LYS A 387 -16.35 -20.38 17.24
N ASN A 388 -15.12 -20.86 17.44
CA ASN A 388 -13.92 -20.06 17.71
C ASN A 388 -12.87 -20.16 16.61
N ASN A 389 -13.29 -20.33 15.36
CA ASN A 389 -12.33 -20.34 14.26
C ASN A 389 -11.62 -18.97 14.19
N VAL A 390 -10.31 -18.96 14.41
CA VAL A 390 -9.44 -17.76 14.37
C VAL A 390 -9.59 -17.05 13.02
N VAL A 391 -9.82 -17.80 11.96
CA VAL A 391 -10.09 -17.28 10.61
C VAL A 391 -11.37 -16.43 10.57
N GLN A 392 -12.42 -16.76 11.33
CA GLN A 392 -13.64 -15.92 11.46
C GLN A 392 -13.40 -14.62 12.24
N ARG A 393 -12.30 -14.53 13.01
CA ARG A 393 -11.94 -13.35 13.81
C ARG A 393 -10.94 -12.43 13.12
N VAL A 394 -10.03 -12.99 12.31
CA VAL A 394 -8.87 -12.28 11.76
C VAL A 394 -9.03 -11.94 10.29
N THR A 395 -9.93 -12.61 9.56
CA THR A 395 -10.09 -12.38 8.13
C THR A 395 -11.52 -11.98 7.77
N PHE A 396 -11.66 -10.91 7.00
CA PHE A 396 -12.82 -10.60 6.17
C PHE A 396 -13.03 -11.69 5.09
N ILE A 397 -12.92 -12.98 5.42
CA ILE A 397 -13.43 -14.02 4.55
C ILE A 397 -14.93 -13.80 4.55
N PRO A 398 -15.51 -13.33 3.43
CA PRO A 398 -16.88 -12.92 3.43
C PRO A 398 -17.70 -14.12 3.86
N LEU A 399 -18.67 -13.92 4.74
CA LEU A 399 -19.72 -14.89 5.06
C LEU A 399 -20.23 -15.65 3.81
N GLN A 400 -20.16 -15.00 2.64
CA GLN A 400 -20.40 -15.61 1.32
C GLN A 400 -19.53 -16.85 1.04
N ILE A 401 -18.21 -16.83 1.29
CA ILE A 401 -17.33 -17.99 1.06
C ILE A 401 -17.69 -19.12 2.03
N GLU A 402 -17.93 -18.81 3.32
CA GLU A 402 -18.42 -19.82 4.27
C GLU A 402 -19.72 -20.46 3.80
N LEU A 403 -20.69 -19.65 3.36
CA LEU A 403 -21.95 -20.14 2.81
C LEU A 403 -21.76 -20.96 1.53
N VAL A 404 -20.80 -20.60 0.66
CA VAL A 404 -20.45 -21.41 -0.53
C VAL A 404 -19.88 -22.76 -0.10
N VAL A 405 -18.94 -22.80 0.85
CA VAL A 405 -18.38 -24.06 1.36
C VAL A 405 -19.45 -24.92 2.05
N LEU A 406 -20.32 -24.32 2.86
CA LEU A 406 -21.43 -25.02 3.50
C LEU A 406 -22.37 -25.64 2.45
N ASN A 407 -22.71 -24.90 1.39
CA ASN A 407 -23.50 -25.43 0.28
C ASN A 407 -22.80 -26.61 -0.41
N GLN A 408 -21.50 -26.47 -0.71
CA GLN A 408 -20.73 -27.54 -1.35
C GLN A 408 -20.65 -28.78 -0.45
N LEU A 409 -20.42 -28.63 0.85
CA LEU A 409 -20.44 -29.73 1.81
C LEU A 409 -21.80 -30.43 1.84
N ILE A 410 -22.91 -29.68 1.92
CA ILE A 410 -24.27 -30.24 1.90
C ILE A 410 -24.49 -31.07 0.63
N ILE A 411 -24.09 -30.55 -0.54
CA ILE A 411 -24.20 -31.27 -1.81
C ILE A 411 -23.34 -32.53 -1.80
N CYS A 412 -22.06 -32.43 -1.43
CA CYS A 412 -21.16 -33.59 -1.34
C CYS A 412 -21.72 -34.68 -0.42
N TYR A 413 -22.25 -34.31 0.75
CA TYR A 413 -22.81 -35.26 1.70
C TYR A 413 -24.09 -35.93 1.20
N LYS A 414 -24.94 -35.20 0.46
CA LYS A 414 -26.08 -35.79 -0.26
C LYS A 414 -25.60 -36.82 -1.28
N GLN A 415 -24.56 -36.50 -2.06
CA GLN A 415 -24.03 -37.41 -3.08
C GLN A 415 -23.40 -38.69 -2.52
N ILE A 416 -22.99 -38.70 -1.25
CA ILE A 416 -22.48 -39.91 -0.56
C ILE A 416 -23.48 -40.52 0.43
N ASN A 417 -24.76 -40.13 0.36
CA ASN A 417 -25.86 -40.65 1.19
C ASN A 417 -25.65 -40.51 2.72
N ASP A 418 -25.00 -39.44 3.18
CA ASP A 418 -24.76 -39.17 4.61
C ASP A 418 -25.76 -38.11 5.13
N GLU A 419 -27.01 -38.54 5.35
CA GLU A 419 -28.09 -37.64 5.77
C GLU A 419 -27.81 -36.93 7.10
N LYS A 420 -27.07 -37.57 8.00
CA LYS A 420 -26.71 -37.01 9.31
C LYS A 420 -25.90 -35.72 9.11
N ASN A 421 -24.87 -35.75 8.28
CA ASN A 421 -24.06 -34.57 8.00
C ASN A 421 -24.80 -33.55 7.13
N VAL A 422 -25.68 -33.97 6.22
CA VAL A 422 -26.56 -33.05 5.47
C VAL A 422 -27.38 -32.18 6.45
N LYS A 423 -28.07 -32.81 7.41
CA LYS A 423 -28.88 -32.10 8.41
C LYS A 423 -28.03 -31.18 9.29
N LEU A 424 -26.84 -31.63 9.70
CA LEU A 424 -25.91 -30.83 10.50
C LEU A 424 -25.47 -29.55 9.78
N PHE A 425 -24.94 -29.67 8.55
CA PHE A 425 -24.42 -28.52 7.81
C PHE A 425 -25.52 -27.60 7.29
N GLN A 426 -26.72 -28.13 7.01
CA GLN A 426 -27.90 -27.33 6.72
C GLN A 426 -28.29 -26.46 7.92
N LYS A 427 -28.35 -27.03 9.12
CA LYS A 427 -28.61 -26.29 10.36
C LYS A 427 -27.59 -25.15 10.57
N ILE A 428 -26.30 -25.45 10.42
CA ILE A 428 -25.23 -24.44 10.54
C ILE A 428 -25.42 -23.31 9.51
N LYS A 429 -25.72 -23.65 8.24
CA LYS A 429 -25.97 -22.67 7.19
C LYS A 429 -27.16 -21.77 7.51
N ASP A 430 -28.25 -22.34 8.01
CA ASP A 430 -29.46 -21.60 8.34
C ASP A 430 -29.24 -20.64 9.51
N GLU A 431 -28.54 -21.09 10.56
CA GLU A 431 -28.09 -20.26 11.69
C GLU A 431 -27.27 -19.05 11.18
N ARG A 432 -26.32 -19.28 10.27
CA ARG A 432 -25.47 -18.22 9.69
C ARG A 432 -26.25 -17.26 8.77
N HIS A 433 -27.24 -17.75 8.03
CA HIS A 433 -28.07 -16.92 7.16
C HIS A 433 -28.94 -15.93 7.95
N ILE A 434 -29.48 -16.36 9.10
CA ILE A 434 -30.25 -15.52 10.01
C ILE A 434 -29.38 -14.36 10.52
N THR A 435 -28.16 -14.66 10.97
CA THR A 435 -27.19 -13.63 11.38
C THR A 435 -26.87 -12.65 10.24
N SER A 436 -26.77 -13.13 8.99
CA SER A 436 -26.51 -12.26 7.82
C SER A 436 -27.64 -11.26 7.55
N LYS A 437 -28.90 -11.68 7.74
CA LYS A 437 -30.08 -10.82 7.53
C LYS A 437 -30.23 -9.81 8.65
N GLN A 438 -29.93 -10.20 9.89
CA GLN A 438 -29.87 -9.29 11.04
C GLN A 438 -28.81 -8.20 10.82
N ILE A 439 -27.58 -8.58 10.46
CA ILE A 439 -26.51 -7.61 10.15
C ILE A 439 -26.88 -6.70 8.98
N LYS A 440 -27.52 -7.22 7.91
CA LYS A 440 -27.99 -6.40 6.78
C LYS A 440 -29.13 -5.45 7.13
N ASN A 441 -29.99 -5.83 8.07
CA ASN A 441 -31.08 -4.97 8.55
C ASN A 441 -30.54 -3.90 9.50
N GLU A 442 -29.59 -4.23 10.37
CA GLU A 442 -28.89 -3.26 11.25
C GLU A 442 -28.01 -2.29 10.44
N SER A 443 -27.29 -2.78 9.43
CA SER A 443 -26.48 -1.93 8.56
C SER A 443 -27.33 -1.07 7.60
N LYS A 444 -28.55 -1.48 7.21
CA LYS A 444 -29.49 -0.60 6.49
C LYS A 444 -29.98 0.58 7.33
N VAL A 445 -30.01 0.44 8.66
CA VAL A 445 -30.29 1.57 9.57
C VAL A 445 -29.11 2.54 9.62
N HIS A 446 -27.89 2.10 9.30
CA HIS A 446 -26.66 2.89 9.36
C HIS A 446 -26.05 3.27 7.99
N SER A 447 -26.56 2.76 6.85
CA SER A 447 -25.91 2.89 5.53
C SER A 447 -26.30 4.10 4.69
N ARG A 448 -26.53 5.27 5.31
CA ARG A 448 -26.64 6.56 4.57
C ARG A 448 -25.30 7.30 4.41
N GLN A 449 -24.16 6.60 4.46
CA GLN A 449 -22.85 7.16 4.11
C GLN A 449 -22.18 6.41 2.96
N PRO A 450 -21.49 7.12 2.02
CA PRO A 450 -20.91 6.50 0.84
C PRO A 450 -19.55 5.85 1.17
N MET A 451 -19.44 4.55 0.91
CA MET A 451 -18.16 3.83 0.98
C MET A 451 -17.23 4.24 -0.16
N ILE A 452 -16.14 4.95 0.16
CA ILE A 452 -15.00 5.18 -0.72
C ILE A 452 -13.81 4.28 -0.31
N ASN A 453 -13.22 3.66 -1.33
CA ASN A 453 -11.99 2.88 -1.42
C ASN A 453 -10.98 3.05 -0.26
N GLY A 454 -10.88 2.05 0.62
CA GLY A 454 -9.80 1.96 1.62
C GLY A 454 -9.54 0.55 2.20
N ALA A 455 -10.18 -0.50 1.66
CA ALA A 455 -10.25 -1.81 2.32
C ALA A 455 -8.96 -2.64 2.29
N LEU A 456 -7.89 -2.20 1.62
CA LEU A 456 -6.62 -2.96 1.58
C LEU A 456 -5.61 -2.55 2.66
N ALA A 457 -5.83 -1.44 3.37
CA ALA A 457 -4.95 -0.98 4.45
C ALA A 457 -5.47 -1.35 5.86
N ARG A 458 -6.73 -1.80 6.00
CA ARG A 458 -7.37 -2.13 7.30
C ARG A 458 -7.25 -3.61 7.70
N ALA A 459 -6.42 -4.40 7.03
CA ALA A 459 -6.39 -5.86 7.20
C ALA A 459 -5.53 -6.34 8.39
N THR A 460 -5.05 -5.44 9.26
CA THR A 460 -4.17 -5.78 10.40
C THR A 460 -4.80 -5.58 11.78
N GLU A 461 -5.97 -4.95 11.91
CA GLU A 461 -6.57 -4.72 13.22
C GLU A 461 -7.56 -5.84 13.59
N VAL A 462 -7.13 -6.70 14.53
CA VAL A 462 -8.03 -7.59 15.29
C VAL A 462 -9.07 -6.70 15.97
N PRO A 463 -10.40 -6.97 15.85
CA PRO A 463 -11.38 -6.22 16.63
C PRO A 463 -11.14 -6.53 18.10
N THR A 464 -10.45 -5.62 18.79
CA THR A 464 -10.34 -5.62 20.23
C THR A 464 -11.77 -5.61 20.76
N LYS A 465 -12.11 -6.60 21.61
CA LYS A 465 -13.31 -6.52 22.44
C LYS A 465 -13.34 -5.11 23.02
N LYS A 466 -14.35 -4.30 22.67
CA LYS A 466 -14.53 -2.95 23.21
C LYS A 466 -14.36 -3.05 24.72
N ARG A 467 -13.22 -2.56 25.23
CA ARG A 467 -12.99 -2.53 26.67
C ARG A 467 -13.99 -1.52 27.23
N PRO A 468 -14.75 -1.85 28.28
CA PRO A 468 -15.50 -0.82 28.99
C PRO A 468 -14.49 0.23 29.45
N ILE A 469 -14.77 1.50 29.13
CA ILE A 469 -13.96 2.62 29.58
C ILE A 469 -13.96 2.59 31.11
N LEU A 470 -12.78 2.39 31.72
CA LEU A 470 -12.61 2.49 33.16
C LEU A 470 -12.67 3.98 33.55
N HIS A 471 -13.18 4.29 34.74
CA HIS A 471 -13.34 5.68 35.22
C HIS A 471 -12.06 6.53 35.05
N PRO A 472 -12.19 7.83 34.73
CA PRO A 472 -11.07 8.76 34.69
C PRO A 472 -10.28 8.79 36.02
N GLY A 473 -8.96 8.72 35.92
CA GLY A 473 -7.97 8.59 37.00
C GLY A 473 -7.35 7.20 37.16
N LYS A 474 -7.59 6.26 36.22
CA LYS A 474 -6.99 4.91 36.16
C LYS A 474 -6.57 4.53 34.74
N GLU A 475 -6.16 5.52 33.97
CA GLU A 475 -5.87 5.42 32.54
C GLU A 475 -4.69 4.47 32.24
N GLY A 476 -3.67 4.53 33.09
CA GLY A 476 -2.41 3.86 32.82
C GLY A 476 -1.70 4.43 31.58
N SER A 477 -0.74 3.65 31.08
CA SER A 477 0.12 4.06 29.96
C SER A 477 -0.52 3.93 28.57
N ARG A 478 -1.79 3.53 28.46
CA ARG A 478 -2.41 3.18 27.17
C ARG A 478 -3.78 3.81 26.93
N LEU A 479 -4.22 4.66 27.84
CA LEU A 479 -5.48 5.38 27.74
C LEU A 479 -5.19 6.86 28.08
N GLU A 480 -5.90 7.77 27.44
CA GLU A 480 -5.91 9.19 27.79
C GLU A 480 -7.29 9.74 27.43
N PHE A 481 -7.78 10.72 28.20
CA PHE A 481 -8.93 11.51 27.81
C PHE A 481 -8.58 12.96 27.51
N LYS A 482 -9.32 13.56 26.58
CA LYS A 482 -9.26 15.00 26.31
C LYS A 482 -10.67 15.54 26.22
N SER A 483 -10.89 16.70 26.84
CA SER A 483 -12.23 17.25 26.97
C SER A 483 -12.84 17.63 25.63
N SER A 484 -12.06 18.28 24.75
CA SER A 484 -12.52 18.66 23.42
C SER A 484 -11.36 18.96 22.47
N PHE A 485 -11.66 18.86 21.17
CA PHE A 485 -10.81 19.34 20.09
C PHE A 485 -10.98 20.86 19.83
N PHE A 486 -12.12 21.42 20.23
CA PHE A 486 -12.44 22.84 20.15
C PHE A 486 -12.62 23.42 21.55
N ILE A 487 -12.66 24.75 21.66
CA ILE A 487 -12.95 25.36 22.95
C ILE A 487 -14.41 25.70 23.07
N HIS A 488 -15.05 25.15 24.10
CA HIS A 488 -16.45 25.40 24.42
C HIS A 488 -16.61 26.62 25.33
N GLY A 489 -17.55 27.50 24.99
CA GLY A 489 -17.97 28.63 25.84
C GLY A 489 -17.11 29.90 25.76
N SER A 490 -17.39 30.81 26.71
CA SER A 490 -16.67 32.09 26.89
C SER A 490 -15.67 32.04 28.05
N THR A 491 -15.47 30.87 28.66
CA THR A 491 -14.57 30.65 29.80
C THR A 491 -13.94 29.27 29.71
N VAL A 492 -12.62 29.17 29.93
CA VAL A 492 -11.88 27.90 29.99
C VAL A 492 -11.08 27.85 31.28
N THR A 493 -11.13 26.74 32.00
CA THR A 493 -10.29 26.53 33.19
C THR A 493 -9.04 25.74 32.80
N ARG A 494 -7.85 26.35 32.92
CA ARG A 494 -6.55 25.70 32.68
C ARG A 494 -5.68 25.88 33.92
N ASP A 495 -5.09 24.80 34.42
CA ASP A 495 -4.22 24.80 35.61
C ASP A 495 -4.83 25.48 36.83
N GLY A 496 -6.12 25.26 37.07
CA GLY A 496 -6.87 25.85 38.18
C GLY A 496 -7.25 27.32 38.01
N LYS A 497 -6.94 27.94 36.86
CA LYS A 497 -7.31 29.32 36.54
C LYS A 497 -8.41 29.36 35.49
N THR A 498 -9.55 29.98 35.82
CA THR A 498 -10.62 30.26 34.87
C THR A 498 -10.28 31.50 34.05
N ILE A 499 -10.15 31.32 32.74
CA ILE A 499 -9.79 32.35 31.78
C ILE A 499 -11.03 32.69 30.97
N LYS A 500 -11.48 33.96 31.04
CA LYS A 500 -12.57 34.46 30.19
C LYS A 500 -12.05 34.79 28.80
N ILE A 501 -12.65 34.19 27.79
CA ILE A 501 -12.37 34.40 26.37
C ILE A 501 -13.13 35.64 25.92
N THR A 502 -12.40 36.74 25.75
CA THR A 502 -12.99 38.05 25.44
C THR A 502 -13.00 38.36 23.94
N ASN A 503 -12.23 37.63 23.11
CA ASN A 503 -12.19 37.83 21.66
C ASN A 503 -11.78 36.56 20.88
N ASP A 504 -11.95 36.61 19.55
CA ASP A 504 -11.72 35.47 18.65
C ASP A 504 -10.25 35.05 18.54
N LYS A 505 -9.30 35.99 18.63
CA LYS A 505 -7.86 35.65 18.59
C LYS A 505 -7.44 34.81 19.79
N MET A 506 -7.99 35.11 20.96
CA MET A 506 -7.74 34.36 22.18
C MET A 506 -8.35 32.96 22.10
N ARG A 507 -9.56 32.84 21.51
CA ARG A 507 -10.17 31.55 21.22
C ARG A 507 -9.30 30.72 20.30
N GLU A 508 -8.87 31.28 19.17
CA GLU A 508 -8.01 30.60 18.19
C GLU A 508 -6.69 30.12 18.81
N SER A 509 -6.03 30.99 19.60
CA SER A 509 -4.79 30.63 20.28
C SER A 509 -4.98 29.47 21.27
N LEU A 510 -6.06 29.46 22.03
CA LEU A 510 -6.33 28.39 22.98
C LEU A 510 -6.76 27.09 22.25
N GLU A 511 -7.48 27.18 21.13
CA GLU A 511 -7.83 26.03 20.30
C GLU A 511 -6.58 25.38 19.71
N ILE A 512 -5.64 26.19 19.19
CA ILE A 512 -4.34 25.70 18.74
C ILE A 512 -3.64 24.92 19.86
N LYS A 513 -3.65 25.43 21.10
CA LYS A 513 -3.06 24.70 22.24
C LYS A 513 -3.77 23.38 22.53
N GLY A 514 -5.11 23.33 22.48
CA GLY A 514 -5.84 22.07 22.66
C GLY A 514 -5.53 21.04 21.57
N GLN A 515 -5.35 21.50 20.33
CA GLN A 515 -4.94 20.66 19.20
C GLN A 515 -3.50 20.16 19.37
N GLU A 516 -2.60 21.01 19.86
CA GLU A 516 -1.23 20.63 20.21
C GLU A 516 -1.20 19.61 21.35
N ASP A 517 -2.04 19.76 22.37
CA ASP A 517 -2.14 18.83 23.50
C ASP A 517 -2.60 17.44 23.02
N ILE A 518 -3.58 17.39 22.10
CA ILE A 518 -4.03 16.14 21.46
C ILE A 518 -2.91 15.53 20.60
N ALA A 519 -2.20 16.35 19.82
CA ALA A 519 -1.08 15.88 19.01
C ALA A 519 0.08 15.36 19.89
N ALA A 520 0.34 15.98 21.04
CA ALA A 520 1.35 15.56 22.01
C ALA A 520 1.02 14.17 22.59
N THR A 521 -0.23 13.92 22.97
CA THR A 521 -0.67 12.59 23.41
C THR A 521 -0.56 11.54 22.30
N VAL A 522 -0.99 11.86 21.07
CA VAL A 522 -0.85 10.92 19.95
C VAL A 522 0.63 10.63 19.67
N CYS A 523 1.50 11.65 19.75
CA CYS A 523 2.95 11.50 19.64
C CYS A 523 3.53 10.62 20.76
N SER A 524 3.07 10.80 22.01
CA SER A 524 3.53 10.03 23.16
C SER A 524 3.19 8.54 23.01
N PHE A 525 1.99 8.22 22.52
CA PHE A 525 1.58 6.84 22.22
C PHE A 525 2.35 6.25 21.04
N LEU A 526 2.55 6.99 19.95
CA LEU A 526 3.39 6.56 18.82
C LEU A 526 4.80 6.20 19.29
N ASN A 527 5.37 6.98 20.21
CA ASN A 527 6.72 6.77 20.74
C ASN A 527 6.80 5.76 21.90
N SER A 528 5.68 5.16 22.29
CA SER A 528 5.59 4.24 23.44
C SER A 528 4.89 2.94 23.04
N GLU A 529 4.08 2.33 23.90
CA GLU A 529 3.41 1.04 23.66
C GLU A 529 2.11 1.14 22.84
N GLY A 530 1.81 2.32 22.29
CA GLY A 530 0.52 2.64 21.68
C GLY A 530 -0.58 2.87 22.72
N GLY A 531 -1.78 3.19 22.28
CA GLY A 531 -2.88 3.52 23.19
C GLY A 531 -4.14 3.99 22.50
N ASP A 532 -5.13 4.31 23.31
CA ASP A 532 -6.41 4.89 22.90
C ASP A 532 -6.55 6.28 23.51
N LEU A 533 -6.74 7.30 22.67
CA LEU A 533 -7.12 8.64 23.10
C LEU A 533 -8.62 8.83 22.85
N TYR A 534 -9.37 9.19 23.90
CA TYR A 534 -10.79 9.53 23.79
C TYR A 534 -11.00 11.04 23.96
N ILE A 535 -11.70 11.65 23.00
CA ILE A 535 -12.09 13.06 23.03
C ILE A 535 -13.58 13.17 23.37
N GLY A 536 -13.92 14.11 24.25
CA GLY A 536 -15.26 14.32 24.80
C GLY A 536 -15.37 14.02 26.30
N VAL A 537 -14.23 13.84 27.00
CA VAL A 537 -14.18 13.53 28.43
C VAL A 537 -13.11 14.40 29.10
N ASP A 538 -13.48 15.10 30.16
CA ASP A 538 -12.56 15.95 30.92
C ASP A 538 -11.95 15.20 32.11
N ASP A 539 -10.65 14.95 32.03
CA ASP A 539 -9.89 14.24 33.07
C ASP A 539 -10.04 14.86 34.47
N LYS A 540 -10.14 16.19 34.58
CA LYS A 540 -10.14 16.88 35.87
C LYS A 540 -11.50 16.80 36.55
N THR A 541 -12.54 17.08 35.78
CA THR A 541 -13.92 17.11 36.30
C THR A 541 -14.57 15.73 36.24
N LYS A 542 -14.00 14.82 35.45
CA LYS A 542 -14.53 13.49 35.12
C LYS A 542 -15.88 13.55 34.38
N ILE A 543 -16.26 14.73 33.91
CA ILE A 543 -17.49 14.94 33.17
C ILE A 543 -17.26 14.51 31.71
N CYS A 544 -18.15 13.67 31.21
CA CYS A 544 -18.21 13.33 29.81
C CYS A 544 -19.08 14.35 29.08
N TYR A 545 -18.45 15.27 28.34
CA TYR A 545 -19.15 16.33 27.60
C TYR A 545 -19.75 15.87 26.27
N GLY A 546 -19.36 14.68 25.77
CA GLY A 546 -19.78 14.21 24.46
C GLY A 546 -19.14 15.00 23.31
N LEU A 547 -19.81 15.00 22.16
CA LEU A 547 -19.36 15.70 20.93
C LEU A 547 -20.46 16.62 20.35
N GLU A 548 -21.54 16.90 21.08
CA GLU A 548 -22.69 17.65 20.53
C GLU A 548 -22.30 19.05 20.03
N GLU A 549 -21.44 19.76 20.76
CA GLU A 549 -20.99 21.11 20.41
C GLU A 549 -19.99 21.11 19.24
N GLU A 550 -19.13 20.08 19.16
CA GLU A 550 -18.22 19.81 18.05
C GLU A 550 -19.01 19.58 16.76
N PHE A 551 -20.12 18.85 16.84
CA PHE A 551 -21.01 18.65 15.70
C PHE A 551 -21.70 19.92 15.25
N LYS A 552 -22.16 20.78 16.17
CA LYS A 552 -22.72 22.09 15.80
C LYS A 552 -21.73 22.92 14.97
N ARG A 553 -20.45 22.91 15.34
CA ARG A 553 -19.38 23.62 14.60
C ARG A 553 -19.05 23.01 13.25
N THR A 554 -19.21 21.70 13.11
CA THR A 554 -18.94 20.98 11.86
C THR A 554 -20.18 20.79 11.00
N LYS A 555 -21.25 21.59 11.24
CA LYS A 555 -22.54 21.52 10.54
C LYS A 555 -23.17 20.12 10.62
N ASN A 556 -22.97 19.44 11.74
CA ASN A 556 -23.41 18.07 12.04
C ASN A 556 -22.88 17.02 11.05
N LEU A 557 -21.69 17.24 10.49
CA LEU A 557 -21.05 16.31 9.55
C LEU A 557 -19.87 15.60 10.23
N SER A 558 -20.07 14.33 10.59
CA SER A 558 -19.05 13.45 11.20
C SER A 558 -17.76 13.37 10.37
N ASP A 559 -17.90 13.37 9.05
CA ASP A 559 -16.78 13.29 8.11
C ASP A 559 -15.93 14.57 8.14
N VAL A 560 -16.57 15.73 8.30
CA VAL A 560 -15.89 17.02 8.42
C VAL A 560 -15.12 17.09 9.73
N TYR A 561 -15.73 16.63 10.84
CA TYR A 561 -15.03 16.54 12.12
C TYR A 561 -13.81 15.62 12.02
N THR A 562 -14.00 14.40 11.49
CA THR A 562 -12.91 13.43 11.32
C THR A 562 -11.77 13.95 10.47
N GLN A 563 -12.09 14.60 9.34
CA GLN A 563 -11.08 15.17 8.47
C GLN A 563 -10.36 16.34 9.15
N THR A 564 -11.06 17.13 9.96
CA THR A 564 -10.48 18.25 10.71
C THR A 564 -9.50 17.76 11.77
N VAL A 565 -9.90 16.81 12.60
CA VAL A 565 -9.03 16.21 13.63
C VAL A 565 -7.80 15.58 12.96
N ARG A 566 -8.01 14.75 11.93
CA ARG A 566 -6.93 14.09 11.18
C ARG A 566 -5.95 15.10 10.59
N ASN A 567 -6.44 16.14 9.91
CA ASN A 567 -5.58 17.13 9.26
C ASN A 567 -4.74 17.90 10.28
N ASN A 568 -5.32 18.28 11.42
CA ASN A 568 -4.61 19.03 12.44
C ASN A 568 -3.54 18.17 13.14
N VAL A 569 -3.88 16.95 13.54
CA VAL A 569 -2.90 16.01 14.12
C VAL A 569 -1.75 15.79 13.13
N GLN A 570 -2.04 15.51 11.87
CA GLN A 570 -1.01 15.28 10.84
C GLN A 570 -0.18 16.51 10.51
N LYS A 571 -0.77 17.72 10.50
CA LYS A 571 -0.05 18.97 10.22
C LYS A 571 0.94 19.33 11.33
N THR A 572 0.69 18.85 12.55
CA THR A 572 1.53 19.12 13.72
C THR A 572 2.73 18.16 13.76
N PHE A 573 2.68 17.03 13.06
CA PHE A 573 3.79 16.09 12.97
C PHE A 573 4.77 16.44 11.85
N ARG A 574 6.04 16.10 12.06
CA ARG A 574 7.09 16.23 11.03
C ARG A 574 6.89 15.26 9.86
N GLU A 575 6.38 14.07 10.15
CA GLU A 575 6.12 13.01 9.16
C GLU A 575 4.65 12.57 9.20
N HIS A 576 4.22 11.89 8.13
CA HIS A 576 2.88 11.34 8.05
C HIS A 576 2.78 9.96 8.70
N TYR A 577 1.98 9.86 9.76
CA TYR A 577 1.76 8.62 10.52
C TYR A 577 0.37 8.01 10.28
N THR A 578 -0.27 8.29 9.15
CA THR A 578 -1.67 7.86 8.86
C THR A 578 -1.91 6.36 8.95
N ASN A 579 -0.89 5.53 8.80
CA ASN A 579 -1.02 4.07 8.88
C ASN A 579 -0.99 3.52 10.32
N TYR A 580 -0.70 4.36 11.31
CA TYR A 580 -0.60 3.99 12.73
C TYR A 580 -1.74 4.61 13.55
N LEU A 581 -2.66 5.31 12.89
CA LEU A 581 -3.72 6.08 13.53
C LEU A 581 -5.06 5.67 12.93
N THR A 582 -5.92 5.12 13.77
CA THR A 582 -7.31 4.82 13.44
C THR A 582 -8.22 5.81 14.16
N PHE A 583 -9.20 6.34 13.43
CA PHE A 583 -10.08 7.40 13.89
C PHE A 583 -11.52 6.91 13.81
N ASP A 584 -12.20 6.81 14.94
CA ASP A 584 -13.55 6.26 15.01
C ASP A 584 -14.42 6.98 16.03
N PHE A 585 -15.74 6.86 15.87
CA PHE A 585 -16.70 7.29 16.88
C PHE A 585 -16.99 6.13 17.82
N TYR A 586 -17.08 6.44 19.12
CA TYR A 586 -17.32 5.46 20.16
C TYR A 586 -18.59 5.83 20.93
N ASP A 587 -19.63 5.02 20.77
CA ASP A 587 -20.86 5.17 21.57
C ASP A 587 -20.58 4.73 23.00
N HIS A 588 -20.81 5.62 23.95
CA HIS A 588 -20.59 5.46 25.38
C HIS A 588 -21.86 5.79 26.15
N HIS A 589 -21.96 5.29 27.37
CA HIS A 589 -22.96 5.72 28.33
C HIS A 589 -22.23 6.36 29.49
N ASP A 590 -22.64 7.57 29.86
CA ASP A 590 -22.09 8.23 31.04
C ASP A 590 -22.19 7.28 32.25
N PRO A 591 -21.10 7.02 32.98
CA PRO A 591 -21.17 6.08 34.10
C PRO A 591 -22.03 6.59 35.27
N ASP A 592 -22.22 7.91 35.40
CA ASP A 592 -22.99 8.53 36.47
C ASP A 592 -24.46 8.75 36.09
N THR A 593 -24.73 9.22 34.86
CA THR A 593 -26.10 9.51 34.39
C THR A 593 -26.73 8.40 33.55
N ASN A 594 -25.91 7.47 33.04
CA ASN A 594 -26.28 6.43 32.07
C ASN A 594 -26.85 6.97 30.74
N GLU A 595 -26.70 8.27 30.47
CA GLU A 595 -27.15 8.86 29.22
C GLU A 595 -26.24 8.43 28.05
N PRO A 596 -26.83 8.09 26.89
CA PRO A 596 -26.05 7.75 25.71
C PRO A 596 -25.36 8.99 25.16
N MET A 597 -24.07 8.85 24.87
CA MET A 597 -23.23 9.91 24.32
C MET A 597 -22.27 9.34 23.29
N GLN A 598 -21.71 10.21 22.48
CA GLN A 598 -20.71 9.83 21.48
C GLN A 598 -19.37 10.48 21.82
N LEU A 599 -18.32 9.65 21.88
CA LEU A 599 -16.93 10.07 22.04
C LEU A 599 -16.18 9.90 20.73
N TYR A 600 -15.02 10.54 20.62
CA TYR A 600 -14.13 10.37 19.46
C TYR A 600 -12.87 9.63 19.88
N GLN A 601 -12.62 8.48 19.26
CA GLN A 601 -11.46 7.64 19.56
C GLN A 601 -10.37 7.84 18.50
N ILE A 602 -9.14 8.08 18.96
CA ILE A 602 -7.92 7.96 18.16
C ILE A 602 -7.14 6.76 18.72
N HIS A 603 -7.17 5.64 18.00
CA HIS A 603 -6.34 4.48 18.31
C HIS A 603 -4.96 4.67 17.69
N VAL A 604 -3.91 4.39 18.47
CA VAL A 604 -2.52 4.62 18.10
C VAL A 604 -1.71 3.33 18.22
N GLU A 605 -1.16 2.86 17.09
CA GLU A 605 -0.19 1.77 17.06
C GLU A 605 1.23 2.26 17.37
N PRO A 606 2.04 1.51 18.13
CA PRO A 606 3.39 1.93 18.51
C PRO A 606 4.39 1.89 17.35
N LEU A 607 5.27 2.89 17.27
CA LEU A 607 6.40 2.92 16.34
C LEU A 607 7.58 2.05 16.81
N LEU A 608 7.59 1.62 18.09
CA LEU A 608 8.73 0.90 18.70
C LEU A 608 9.08 -0.42 17.98
N ASN A 609 8.17 -0.95 17.17
CA ASN A 609 8.35 -2.18 16.39
C ASN A 609 8.82 -1.89 14.95
N THR A 610 9.21 -0.66 14.64
CA THR A 610 9.57 -0.21 13.30
C THR A 610 10.98 0.37 13.27
N GLU A 611 11.57 0.46 12.08
CA GLU A 611 12.87 1.12 11.86
C GLU A 611 12.76 2.66 11.76
N LYS A 612 11.61 3.24 12.15
CA LYS A 612 11.35 4.67 12.01
C LYS A 612 12.01 5.51 13.11
N GLN A 613 12.24 6.78 12.79
CA GLN A 613 12.62 7.83 13.74
C GLN A 613 11.46 8.14 14.71
N PRO A 614 11.75 8.71 15.91
CA PRO A 614 10.69 9.07 16.85
C PRO A 614 9.77 10.12 16.23
N CYS A 615 8.48 10.01 16.53
CA CYS A 615 7.50 11.05 16.23
C CYS A 615 7.85 12.33 17.02
N SER A 616 7.70 13.48 16.37
CA SER A 616 7.86 14.80 16.99
C SER A 616 6.69 15.71 16.63
N VAL A 617 6.34 16.59 17.56
CA VAL A 617 5.30 17.60 17.46
C VAL A 617 5.94 18.96 17.23
N LYS A 618 5.50 19.66 16.20
CA LYS A 618 5.87 21.04 15.92
C LYS A 618 4.88 21.98 16.61
N HIS A 619 5.30 22.58 17.72
CA HIS A 619 4.50 23.56 18.43
C HIS A 619 4.44 24.90 17.67
N SER A 620 3.41 25.69 17.93
CA SER A 620 3.22 27.05 17.41
C SER A 620 4.40 27.99 17.70
N GLU A 621 5.18 27.72 18.74
CA GLU A 621 6.45 28.41 19.06
C GLU A 621 7.60 28.07 18.09
N GLY A 622 7.38 27.15 17.15
CA GLY A 622 8.36 26.72 16.14
C GLY A 622 9.33 25.63 16.60
N LYS A 623 9.24 25.20 17.88
CA LYS A 623 10.06 24.12 18.44
C LYS A 623 9.47 22.75 18.10
N GLU A 624 10.36 21.83 17.74
CA GLU A 624 10.04 20.40 17.61
C GLU A 624 10.33 19.69 18.93
N VAL A 625 9.34 18.92 19.39
CA VAL A 625 9.34 18.30 20.71
C VAL A 625 8.92 16.84 20.57
N ILE A 626 9.64 15.94 21.24
CA ILE A 626 9.34 14.51 21.28
C ILE A 626 8.65 14.22 22.61
N TYR A 627 7.52 13.51 22.54
CA TYR A 627 6.76 13.09 23.72
C TYR A 627 6.88 11.59 23.92
N PHE A 628 6.92 11.15 25.18
CA PHE A 628 6.86 9.75 25.58
C PHE A 628 5.83 9.56 26.68
N ARG A 629 5.15 8.42 26.68
CA ARG A 629 4.22 8.08 27.75
C ARG A 629 4.98 7.52 28.94
N GLU A 630 4.72 8.06 30.13
CA GLU A 630 5.21 7.60 31.43
C GLU A 630 4.06 7.60 32.45
N GLY A 631 3.49 6.42 32.72
CA GLY A 631 2.28 6.29 33.53
C GLY A 631 1.11 7.03 32.88
N ASP A 632 0.47 7.90 33.65
CA ASP A 632 -0.69 8.70 33.24
C ASP A 632 -0.30 10.07 32.65
N SER A 633 0.98 10.24 32.26
CA SER A 633 1.49 11.54 31.80
C SER A 633 2.31 11.44 30.51
N ASP A 634 2.25 12.52 29.72
CA ASP A 634 3.05 12.72 28.53
C ASP A 634 4.31 13.52 28.89
N LYS A 635 5.46 12.84 28.89
CA LYS A 635 6.74 13.45 29.21
C LYS A 635 7.38 14.07 27.98
N ARG A 636 7.80 15.33 28.15
CA ARG A 636 8.37 16.18 27.12
C ARG A 636 9.89 16.05 27.05
N PHE A 637 10.41 15.93 25.83
CA PHE A 637 11.86 15.97 25.55
C PHE A 637 12.13 16.88 24.35
N ASP A 638 13.06 17.82 24.50
CA ASP A 638 13.42 18.73 23.43
C ASP A 638 14.64 18.18 22.63
N GLY A 639 14.57 18.23 21.29
CA GLY A 639 15.70 17.96 20.41
C GLY A 639 16.37 16.58 20.57
N ILE A 640 17.69 16.59 20.82
CA ILE A 640 18.52 15.38 20.86
C ILE A 640 18.13 14.45 22.01
N ASP A 641 17.70 15.00 23.15
CA ASP A 641 17.38 14.20 24.35
C ASP A 641 16.24 13.22 24.08
N GLY A 642 15.22 13.64 23.32
CA GLY A 642 14.12 12.77 22.93
C GLY A 642 14.56 11.68 21.94
N THR A 643 15.55 11.96 21.10
CA THR A 643 16.10 10.96 20.17
C THR A 643 16.93 9.92 20.93
N VAL A 644 17.71 10.34 21.93
CA VAL A 644 18.46 9.42 22.78
C VAL A 644 17.51 8.52 23.58
N GLU A 645 16.45 9.09 24.14
CA GLU A 645 15.43 8.33 24.87
C GLU A 645 14.70 7.30 23.98
N TRP A 646 14.42 7.66 22.72
CA TRP A 646 13.86 6.75 21.73
C TRP A 646 14.72 5.50 21.52
N TYR A 647 16.02 5.67 21.30
CA TYR A 647 16.92 4.55 21.08
C TYR A 647 17.04 3.64 22.31
N LYS A 648 17.05 4.22 23.52
CA LYS A 648 17.00 3.43 24.76
C LYS A 648 15.75 2.55 24.83
N ARG A 649 14.58 3.10 24.48
CA ARG A 649 13.31 2.35 24.52
C ARG A 649 13.24 1.27 23.44
N ILE A 650 13.78 1.51 22.24
CA ILE A 650 13.92 0.47 21.21
C ILE A 650 14.78 -0.68 21.72
N GLU A 651 15.92 -0.38 22.35
CA GLU A 651 16.84 -1.40 22.86
C GLU A 651 16.18 -2.25 23.97
N ILE A 652 15.50 -1.59 24.92
CA ILE A 652 14.72 -2.29 25.95
C ILE A 652 13.64 -3.18 25.33
N ASN A 653 12.92 -2.69 24.32
CA ASN A 653 11.86 -3.46 23.68
C ASN A 653 12.41 -4.65 22.88
N ARG A 654 13.55 -4.50 22.20
CA ARG A 654 14.24 -5.60 21.52
C ARG A 654 14.64 -6.71 22.50
N ASN A 655 15.19 -6.33 23.66
CA ASN A 655 15.59 -7.27 24.71
C ASN A 655 14.42 -7.98 25.39
N ARG A 656 13.18 -7.44 25.30
CA ARG A 656 11.97 -8.11 25.80
C ARG A 656 11.40 -9.15 24.83
N ILE A 657 11.72 -9.02 23.54
CA ILE A 657 11.17 -9.87 22.47
C ILE A 657 12.14 -11.01 22.11
N SER A 658 13.45 -10.82 22.33
CA SER A 658 14.47 -11.86 22.29
C SER A 658 14.39 -12.78 23.50
#